data_AF-A0A354P733-F1
#
_entry.id   AF-A0A354P733-F1
#
_cell.length_a   1.000
_cell.length_b   1.000
_cell.length_c   1.000
_cell.angle_alpha   90.00
_cell.angle_beta   90.00
_cell.angle_gamma   90.00
#
_symmetry.space_group_name_H-M   'P 1'
#
loop_
_entity.id
_entity.type
_entity.pdbx_description
1 polymer ?
#
loop_
_entity_poly.entity_id
_entity_poly.type
_entity_poly.pdbx_seq_one_letter_code
_entity_poly.pdbx_strand_id
1 'polypeptide(L)'
;MMQKNVPLYRIGLFGRSNAGKTSLLVALSETVQATVDGQTWTIQYLPPVEGSIKDKGLLDKLSRGERLLQQAKASIKESLNPRPSMEAENTTLYRFQLACGGSVRTVELCDYAGEILTPERLTNVESHGHELAKRIANCDAVFVLAPASDNSDESKVDAERSNQVAKSLARLFSWIKDNDPLHKTHKRPFGLLVTKVDRAAPSANRSVEDFGDPAKLVWDQVQSLVGPAFTKWFGLTMLPGHDSLGRKVEPDGLIGPLIWAMDTADNEIVDISRSVDEQGGLAWLQSPLHVRSVKQFGLSQVSALLDRRPAMSDQTDLIHQEARRIRRSLRRSLRRQLLTVVAGILVVLLLGVSAFDAVRTSSYQRIAEDSESSTTDLSAAADYFAGYGDRTLRMSPFGFDHEKATTLRDLARSHIAEKQWIEVERESDPVEKGKLAGAYRGQEHRDEASRLIAAGKQELDRRTYAAWFDPIESISKQISLSMDQRAKIIDSLSTLPTELIETSTQRQHRIEIQNRLQKEQADEQTKLDRDVFVQQVESLAQRQRPFEALGAISVRVDCLEWDEMKPTLALLATNWARDIDNQLSRFKKDEQFDSAIQTLQKAIRDRKLLPASSDIPVEPKLDELLAGIEAAWDKTDYGNFKRRPSLAAADEYLGAAHPKCMYKTVERWKTWKENEGSSRSLVPHLESITWDKAKGATDPIVDFYVNGKQFLSKQYAGKGGYGETYKFPDSTASTQLSPDDTVEVRIVLWNDNFDLIGDSLVGEFKDTFRFSDLTSVKGASGTLPTDDKKATHVFRVRLLGMPAAPELIEWQPCR
;
A
#
# COMPACT_ATOMS: atom_id res chain seq x y z
N MET A 1 -15.09 -23.06 -4.62
CA MET A 1 -15.46 -22.35 -5.87
C MET A 1 -14.23 -21.65 -6.41
N MET A 2 -13.76 -21.99 -7.61
CA MET A 2 -12.70 -21.19 -8.28
C MET A 2 -13.26 -19.79 -8.53
N GLN A 3 -12.64 -18.75 -7.96
CA GLN A 3 -12.92 -17.37 -8.32
C GLN A 3 -12.68 -17.23 -9.83
N LYS A 4 -13.77 -17.11 -10.59
CA LYS A 4 -13.71 -16.73 -11.99
C LYS A 4 -13.02 -15.36 -12.02
N ASN A 5 -11.87 -15.27 -12.70
CA ASN A 5 -11.09 -14.03 -12.80
C ASN A 5 -12.03 -12.88 -13.14
N VAL A 6 -12.25 -11.97 -12.18
CA VAL A 6 -13.08 -10.80 -12.42
C VAL A 6 -12.35 -9.98 -13.49
N PRO A 7 -13.00 -9.69 -14.62
CA PRO A 7 -12.38 -8.91 -15.67
C PRO A 7 -12.01 -7.52 -15.14
N LEU A 8 -10.81 -7.06 -15.50
CA LEU A 8 -10.17 -5.89 -14.90
C LEU A 8 -9.73 -4.91 -16.00
N TYR A 9 -10.11 -3.63 -15.86
CA TYR A 9 -9.60 -2.53 -16.67
C TYR A 9 -8.40 -1.90 -15.98
N ARG A 10 -7.25 -1.86 -16.63
CA ARG A 10 -6.04 -1.22 -16.09
C ARG A 10 -5.87 0.17 -16.67
N ILE A 11 -5.84 1.17 -15.81
CA ILE A 11 -5.68 2.56 -16.24
C ILE A 11 -4.42 3.13 -15.61
N GLY A 12 -3.49 3.59 -16.44
CA GLY A 12 -2.27 4.24 -15.98
C GLY A 12 -2.54 5.69 -15.57
N LEU A 13 -2.15 6.08 -14.37
CA LEU A 13 -2.20 7.46 -13.90
C LEU A 13 -0.81 8.07 -13.93
N PHE A 14 -0.66 9.12 -14.71
CA PHE A 14 0.57 9.88 -14.85
C PHE A 14 0.35 11.34 -14.55
N GLY A 15 1.40 12.02 -14.13
CA GLY A 15 1.37 13.45 -13.84
C GLY A 15 2.53 13.80 -12.91
N ARG A 16 3.02 15.03 -12.98
CA ARG A 16 4.10 15.49 -12.11
C ARG A 16 3.70 15.42 -10.63
N SER A 17 4.70 15.53 -9.75
CA SER A 17 4.43 15.78 -8.33
C SER A 17 3.56 17.05 -8.21
N ASN A 18 2.63 17.06 -7.25
CA ASN A 18 1.61 18.10 -7.05
C ASN A 18 0.53 18.24 -8.14
N ALA A 19 0.45 17.34 -9.13
CA ALA A 19 -0.62 17.36 -10.15
C ALA A 19 -2.00 16.91 -9.64
N GLY A 20 -2.11 16.49 -8.37
CA GLY A 20 -3.37 16.04 -7.76
C GLY A 20 -3.68 14.55 -7.93
N LYS A 21 -2.71 13.68 -8.29
CA LYS A 21 -2.92 12.22 -8.43
C LYS A 21 -3.45 11.58 -7.15
N THR A 22 -2.76 11.79 -6.03
CA THR A 22 -3.14 11.24 -4.73
C THR A 22 -4.46 11.80 -4.24
N SER A 23 -4.71 13.10 -4.47
CA SER A 23 -6.00 13.74 -4.16
C SER A 23 -7.16 13.16 -4.98
N LEU A 24 -6.94 12.89 -6.27
CA LEU A 24 -7.90 12.19 -7.13
C LEU A 24 -8.25 10.80 -6.60
N LEU A 25 -7.24 10.03 -6.20
CA LEU A 25 -7.45 8.69 -5.64
C LEU A 25 -8.25 8.73 -4.32
N VAL A 26 -7.97 9.72 -3.46
CA VAL A 26 -8.74 9.93 -2.23
C VAL A 26 -10.18 10.29 -2.59
N ALA A 27 -10.40 11.28 -3.45
CA ALA A 27 -11.72 11.72 -3.85
C ALA A 27 -12.55 10.57 -4.45
N LEU A 28 -11.96 9.79 -5.37
CA LEU A 28 -12.58 8.58 -5.94
C LEU A 28 -12.94 7.54 -4.88
N SER A 29 -12.12 7.37 -3.85
CA SER A 29 -12.36 6.39 -2.78
C SER A 29 -13.40 6.83 -1.75
N GLU A 30 -13.80 8.10 -1.77
CA GLU A 30 -14.88 8.66 -0.95
C GLU A 30 -16.17 8.89 -1.76
N THR A 31 -16.06 8.84 -3.09
CA THR A 31 -17.19 8.91 -4.03
C THR A 31 -17.98 7.60 -3.96
N VAL A 32 -19.28 7.68 -3.69
CA VAL A 32 -20.15 6.51 -3.57
C VAL A 32 -21.07 6.40 -4.79
N GLN A 33 -21.56 7.52 -5.32
CA GLN A 33 -22.51 7.57 -6.43
C GLN A 33 -22.40 8.81 -7.32
N ALA A 34 -21.93 8.64 -8.55
CA ALA A 34 -21.87 9.71 -9.54
C ALA A 34 -22.91 9.54 -10.65
N THR A 35 -23.49 10.64 -11.14
CA THR A 35 -24.33 10.62 -12.34
C THR A 35 -23.50 11.03 -13.55
N VAL A 36 -23.41 10.16 -14.56
CA VAL A 36 -22.68 10.40 -15.81
C VAL A 36 -23.62 10.04 -16.97
N ASP A 37 -23.77 10.97 -17.93
CA ASP A 37 -24.65 10.81 -19.10
C ASP A 37 -26.08 10.35 -18.74
N GLY A 38 -26.62 10.87 -17.64
CA GLY A 38 -27.97 10.53 -17.15
C GLY A 38 -28.08 9.19 -16.44
N GLN A 39 -26.97 8.48 -16.21
CA GLN A 39 -26.93 7.20 -15.50
C GLN A 39 -26.23 7.34 -14.14
N THR A 40 -26.80 6.74 -13.10
CA THR A 40 -26.18 6.71 -11.77
C THR A 40 -25.26 5.50 -11.62
N TRP A 41 -24.00 5.77 -11.32
CA TRP A 41 -22.94 4.79 -11.11
C TRP A 41 -22.60 4.72 -9.63
N THR A 42 -22.65 3.53 -9.04
CA THR A 42 -22.11 3.29 -7.70
C THR A 42 -20.63 2.96 -7.78
N ILE A 43 -19.82 3.54 -6.90
CA ILE A 43 -18.38 3.33 -6.84
C ILE A 43 -18.01 2.75 -5.49
N GLN A 44 -17.15 1.73 -5.50
CA GLN A 44 -16.65 1.09 -4.29
C GLN A 44 -15.15 0.86 -4.41
N TYR A 45 -14.37 1.40 -3.47
CA TYR A 45 -12.97 1.01 -3.32
C TYR A 45 -12.88 -0.44 -2.80
N LEU A 46 -12.04 -1.25 -3.44
CA LEU A 46 -11.83 -2.66 -3.10
C LEU A 46 -10.48 -2.82 -2.39
N PRO A 47 -10.44 -2.87 -1.05
CA PRO A 47 -9.20 -3.09 -0.33
C PRO A 47 -8.64 -4.51 -0.62
N PRO A 48 -7.31 -4.69 -0.60
CA PRO A 48 -6.69 -5.99 -0.75
C PRO A 48 -7.08 -6.91 0.43
N VAL A 49 -7.61 -8.09 0.12
CA VAL A 49 -7.93 -9.11 1.14
C VAL A 49 -6.88 -10.21 1.09
N GLU A 50 -6.13 -10.39 2.19
CA GLU A 50 -5.15 -11.48 2.31
C GLU A 50 -5.81 -12.84 2.07
N GLY A 51 -5.13 -13.73 1.34
CA GLY A 51 -5.65 -15.03 0.92
C GLY A 51 -6.50 -15.03 -0.36
N SER A 52 -7.08 -13.88 -0.76
CA SER A 52 -7.81 -13.77 -2.04
C SER A 52 -6.88 -13.56 -3.25
N ILE A 53 -5.68 -13.05 -3.02
CA ILE A 53 -4.68 -12.75 -4.06
C ILE A 53 -3.49 -13.70 -3.89
N LYS A 54 -3.32 -14.63 -4.84
CA LYS A 54 -2.23 -15.63 -4.81
C LYS A 54 -0.86 -15.05 -5.16
N ASP A 55 -0.83 -14.00 -5.98
CA ASP A 55 0.41 -13.33 -6.39
C ASP A 55 0.87 -12.36 -5.30
N LYS A 56 1.97 -12.71 -4.62
CA LYS A 56 2.57 -11.90 -3.54
C LYS A 56 3.00 -10.51 -4.01
N GLY A 57 3.51 -10.39 -5.24
CA GLY A 57 3.94 -9.11 -5.78
C GLY A 57 2.77 -8.19 -6.11
N LEU A 58 1.64 -8.77 -6.54
CA LEU A 58 0.39 -8.03 -6.74
C LEU A 58 -0.24 -7.60 -5.41
N LEU A 59 -0.25 -8.50 -4.41
CA LEU A 59 -0.74 -8.18 -3.07
C LEU A 59 0.06 -7.03 -2.45
N ASP A 60 1.39 -7.07 -2.51
CA ASP A 60 2.25 -6.00 -2.00
C ASP A 60 1.93 -4.63 -2.63
N LYS A 61 1.75 -4.58 -3.96
CA LYS A 61 1.40 -3.33 -4.67
C LYS A 61 0.05 -2.76 -4.24
N LEU A 62 -0.94 -3.61 -4.00
CA LEU A 62 -2.28 -3.21 -3.55
C LEU A 62 -2.28 -2.80 -2.07
N SER A 63 -1.60 -3.55 -1.20
CA SER A 63 -1.46 -3.22 0.23
C SER A 63 -0.68 -1.93 0.44
N ARG A 64 0.30 -1.63 -0.42
CA ARG A 64 0.96 -0.33 -0.48
C ARG A 64 0.00 0.78 -0.89
N GLY A 65 -0.81 0.55 -1.93
CA GLY A 65 -1.84 1.49 -2.36
C GLY A 65 -2.83 1.82 -1.25
N GLU A 66 -3.33 0.81 -0.55
CA GLU A 66 -4.22 1.00 0.60
C GLU A 66 -3.57 1.84 1.71
N ARG A 67 -2.34 1.52 2.11
CA ARG A 67 -1.61 2.29 3.13
C ARG A 67 -1.45 3.76 2.73
N LEU A 68 -1.03 4.02 1.49
CA LEU A 68 -0.84 5.38 0.98
C LEU A 68 -2.18 6.13 0.88
N LEU A 69 -3.26 5.44 0.50
CA LEU A 69 -4.60 6.03 0.46
C LEU A 69 -5.08 6.44 1.85
N GLN A 70 -4.90 5.59 2.86
CA GLN A 70 -5.29 5.88 4.24
C GLN A 70 -4.47 7.03 4.83
N GLN A 71 -3.16 7.06 4.56
CA GLN A 71 -2.30 8.19 4.95
C GLN A 71 -2.76 9.49 4.28
N ALA A 72 -3.07 9.47 2.98
CA ALA A 72 -3.54 10.64 2.26
C ALA A 72 -4.91 11.14 2.79
N LYS A 73 -5.82 10.22 3.13
CA LYS A 73 -7.09 10.55 3.80
C LYS A 73 -6.86 11.24 5.15
N ALA A 74 -5.95 10.71 5.97
CA ALA A 74 -5.59 11.30 7.25
C ALA A 74 -5.00 12.71 7.07
N SER A 75 -4.06 12.90 6.14
CA SER A 75 -3.47 14.21 5.85
C SER A 75 -4.51 15.22 5.36
N ILE A 76 -5.39 14.85 4.44
CA ILE A 76 -6.45 15.76 3.94
C ILE A 76 -7.41 16.14 5.06
N LYS A 77 -7.78 15.21 5.95
CA LYS A 77 -8.61 15.49 7.12
C LYS A 77 -7.97 16.50 8.08
N GLU A 78 -6.64 16.50 8.16
CA GLU A 78 -5.85 17.44 8.94
C GLU A 78 -5.51 18.74 8.17
N SER A 79 -6.09 18.95 6.97
CA SER A 79 -5.78 20.07 6.08
C SER A 79 -4.30 20.13 5.64
N LEU A 80 -3.62 18.98 5.64
CA LEU A 80 -2.25 18.82 5.17
C LEU A 80 -2.22 18.24 3.76
N ASN A 81 -1.20 18.62 2.99
CA ASN A 81 -0.96 18.05 1.67
C ASN A 81 -0.51 16.59 1.79
N PRO A 82 -1.10 15.65 1.02
CA PRO A 82 -0.61 14.27 0.95
C PRO A 82 0.86 14.23 0.55
N ARG A 83 1.61 13.27 1.12
CA ARG A 83 3.00 13.04 0.72
C ARG A 83 3.10 12.64 -0.76
N PRO A 84 4.15 13.07 -1.48
CA PRO A 84 4.35 12.67 -2.86
C PRO A 84 4.62 11.16 -2.97
N SER A 85 4.11 10.52 -4.02
CA SER A 85 4.41 9.11 -4.34
C SER A 85 5.91 8.96 -4.62
N MET A 86 6.61 8.12 -3.85
CA MET A 86 8.07 7.95 -3.92
C MET A 86 8.50 7.16 -5.15
N GLU A 87 9.57 7.60 -5.81
CA GLU A 87 10.10 6.96 -7.03
C GLU A 87 10.69 5.55 -6.80
N ALA A 88 11.24 5.30 -5.61
CA ALA A 88 11.82 3.99 -5.25
C ALA A 88 10.77 2.88 -5.11
N GLU A 89 9.48 3.24 -5.04
CA GLU A 89 8.38 2.32 -4.85
C GLU A 89 7.79 1.97 -6.22
N ASN A 90 8.12 0.76 -6.71
CA ASN A 90 7.50 0.18 -7.90
C ASN A 90 5.98 0.40 -7.92
N THR A 91 5.43 0.76 -9.10
CA THR A 91 3.99 0.95 -9.43
C THR A 91 3.00 0.60 -8.32
N THR A 92 2.29 1.61 -7.79
CA THR A 92 1.26 1.42 -6.77
C THR A 92 -0.10 1.17 -7.44
N LEU A 93 -0.90 0.25 -6.90
CA LEU A 93 -2.17 -0.17 -7.50
C LEU A 93 -3.36 0.13 -6.58
N TYR A 94 -4.48 0.56 -7.16
CA TYR A 94 -5.73 0.83 -6.47
C TYR A 94 -6.88 0.19 -7.24
N ARG A 95 -7.80 -0.50 -6.57
CA ARG A 95 -8.94 -1.16 -7.23
C ARG A 95 -10.26 -0.52 -6.85
N PHE A 96 -11.09 -0.30 -7.85
CA PHE A 96 -12.42 0.25 -7.73
C PHE A 96 -13.41 -0.64 -8.48
N GLN A 97 -14.60 -0.79 -7.92
CA GLN A 97 -15.74 -1.41 -8.58
C GLN A 97 -16.74 -0.32 -8.93
N LEU A 98 -17.11 -0.25 -10.20
CA LEU A 98 -18.11 0.67 -10.73
C LEU A 98 -19.31 -0.15 -11.16
N ALA A 99 -20.51 0.18 -10.69
CA ALA A 99 -21.72 -0.52 -11.08
C ALA A 99 -22.83 0.44 -11.52
N CYS A 100 -23.51 0.09 -12.61
CA CYS A 100 -24.63 0.84 -13.17
C CYS A 100 -25.55 -0.14 -13.92
N GLY A 101 -26.87 -0.04 -13.72
CA GLY A 101 -27.86 -0.82 -14.48
C GLY A 101 -27.66 -2.34 -14.46
N GLY A 102 -27.12 -2.90 -13.36
CA GLY A 102 -26.79 -4.33 -13.24
C GLY A 102 -25.46 -4.76 -13.89
N SER A 103 -24.77 -3.87 -14.60
CA SER A 103 -23.39 -4.07 -15.04
C SER A 103 -22.43 -3.69 -13.91
N VAL A 104 -21.44 -4.54 -13.67
CA VAL A 104 -20.36 -4.31 -12.69
C VAL A 104 -19.02 -4.40 -13.42
N ARG A 105 -18.20 -3.35 -13.31
CA ARG A 105 -16.88 -3.24 -13.93
C ARG A 105 -15.83 -2.98 -12.85
N THR A 106 -14.69 -3.66 -12.93
CA THR A 106 -13.58 -3.45 -11.98
C THR A 106 -12.46 -2.70 -12.68
N VAL A 107 -12.01 -1.60 -12.07
CA VAL A 107 -10.93 -0.75 -12.56
C VAL A 107 -9.74 -0.84 -11.60
N GLU A 108 -8.55 -1.04 -12.14
CA GLU A 108 -7.27 -0.97 -11.45
C GLU A 108 -6.52 0.28 -11.93
N LEU A 109 -6.38 1.26 -11.04
CA LEU A 109 -5.61 2.47 -11.28
C LEU A 109 -4.15 2.22 -10.90
N CYS A 110 -3.24 2.42 -11.85
CA CYS A 110 -1.80 2.28 -11.64
C CYS A 110 -1.18 3.67 -11.44
N ASP A 111 -0.86 4.04 -10.19
CA ASP A 111 -0.19 5.32 -9.89
C ASP A 111 1.30 5.20 -10.18
N TYR A 112 1.78 6.03 -11.11
CA TYR A 112 3.18 6.15 -11.46
C TYR A 112 3.76 7.44 -10.89
N ALA A 113 4.96 7.35 -10.33
CA ALA A 113 5.71 8.50 -9.84
C ALA A 113 5.91 9.55 -10.94
N GLY A 114 5.79 10.83 -10.59
CA GLY A 114 5.78 11.92 -11.57
C GLY A 114 7.14 12.19 -12.23
N GLU A 115 8.20 11.72 -11.58
CA GLU A 115 9.60 11.81 -11.96
C GLU A 115 9.94 10.90 -13.15
N ILE A 116 9.12 9.88 -13.38
CA ILE A 116 9.26 8.94 -14.52
C ILE A 116 9.04 9.64 -15.87
N LEU A 117 8.26 10.74 -15.89
CA LEU A 117 8.02 11.57 -17.09
C LEU A 117 8.97 12.77 -17.18
N THR A 118 10.27 12.53 -17.10
CA THR A 118 11.32 13.53 -17.36
C THR A 118 11.93 13.34 -18.75
N PRO A 119 11.99 14.39 -19.60
CA PRO A 119 12.46 14.26 -20.98
C PRO A 119 13.87 13.68 -21.13
N GLU A 120 14.72 13.88 -20.11
CA GLU A 120 16.11 13.43 -20.04
C GLU A 120 16.22 11.91 -19.84
N ARG A 121 15.18 11.28 -19.26
CA ARG A 121 15.17 9.83 -18.99
C ARG A 121 14.59 8.99 -20.13
N LEU A 122 14.06 9.63 -21.18
CA LEU A 122 13.48 8.97 -22.35
C LEU A 122 14.48 8.78 -23.51
N THR A 123 15.72 9.27 -23.40
CA THR A 123 16.69 9.32 -24.51
C THR A 123 17.66 8.14 -24.60
N ASN A 124 17.78 7.27 -23.59
CA ASN A 124 18.75 6.18 -23.58
C ASN A 124 18.07 4.81 -23.90
N VAL A 125 18.71 3.93 -24.68
CA VAL A 125 18.06 2.73 -25.26
C VAL A 125 17.87 1.61 -24.22
N GLU A 126 18.67 1.62 -23.15
CA GLU A 126 18.48 0.79 -21.93
C GLU A 126 17.67 1.52 -20.84
N SER A 127 17.06 2.67 -21.16
CA SER A 127 16.47 3.58 -20.16
C SER A 127 15.11 3.16 -19.62
N HIS A 128 14.75 3.82 -18.52
CA HIS A 128 13.43 3.83 -17.92
C HIS A 128 12.30 4.12 -18.92
N GLY A 129 12.57 4.72 -20.08
CA GLY A 129 11.60 4.90 -21.17
C GLY A 129 11.09 3.59 -21.77
N HIS A 130 11.94 2.58 -21.93
CA HIS A 130 11.53 1.27 -22.44
C HIS A 130 10.65 0.52 -21.42
N GLU A 131 10.98 0.63 -20.14
CA GLU A 131 10.17 0.06 -19.07
C GLU A 131 8.82 0.78 -18.92
N LEU A 132 8.82 2.11 -19.06
CA LEU A 132 7.61 2.92 -19.10
C LEU A 132 6.71 2.53 -20.28
N ALA A 133 7.27 2.33 -21.47
CA ALA A 133 6.50 1.87 -22.61
C ALA A 133 5.92 0.47 -22.41
N LYS A 134 6.67 -0.46 -21.79
CA LYS A 134 6.13 -1.77 -21.37
C LYS A 134 4.99 -1.62 -20.36
N ARG A 135 5.09 -0.68 -19.43
CA ARG A 135 4.04 -0.39 -18.43
C ARG A 135 2.78 0.16 -19.10
N ILE A 136 2.93 1.16 -19.99
CA ILE A 136 1.81 1.69 -20.79
C ILE A 136 1.20 0.60 -21.67
N ALA A 137 2.02 -0.30 -22.23
CA ALA A 137 1.56 -1.47 -22.99
C ALA A 137 0.78 -2.50 -22.16
N ASN A 138 0.70 -2.35 -20.84
CA ASN A 138 -0.15 -3.16 -19.97
C ASN A 138 -1.44 -2.46 -19.50
N CYS A 139 -1.65 -1.18 -19.83
CA CYS A 139 -2.83 -0.40 -19.45
C CYS A 139 -3.88 -0.29 -20.58
N ASP A 140 -5.15 -0.62 -20.34
CA ASP A 140 -6.24 -0.41 -21.31
C ASP A 140 -6.46 1.08 -21.65
N ALA A 141 -6.12 1.99 -20.74
CA ALA A 141 -6.15 3.44 -20.98
C ALA A 141 -5.04 4.17 -20.19
N VAL A 142 -4.72 5.39 -20.61
CA VAL A 142 -3.74 6.24 -19.92
C VAL A 142 -4.33 7.61 -19.62
N PHE A 143 -4.22 8.04 -18.37
CA PHE A 143 -4.53 9.39 -17.96
C PHE A 143 -3.28 10.17 -17.60
N VAL A 144 -3.28 11.43 -18.00
CA VAL A 144 -2.24 12.39 -17.69
C VAL A 144 -2.88 13.55 -16.95
N LEU A 145 -2.43 13.81 -15.73
CA LEU A 145 -2.91 14.90 -14.90
C LEU A 145 -2.06 16.15 -15.15
N ALA A 146 -2.74 17.26 -15.41
CA ALA A 146 -2.16 18.59 -15.55
C ALA A 146 -2.98 19.58 -14.71
N PRO A 147 -2.38 20.37 -13.81
CA PRO A 147 -3.11 21.42 -13.11
C PRO A 147 -3.63 22.48 -14.09
N ALA A 148 -4.82 23.02 -13.81
CA ALA A 148 -5.36 24.19 -14.49
C ALA A 148 -4.44 25.41 -14.25
N SER A 149 -4.31 26.26 -15.27
CA SER A 149 -3.53 27.49 -15.18
C SER A 149 -4.38 28.67 -14.71
N ASP A 150 -3.98 29.33 -13.62
CA ASP A 150 -4.45 30.66 -13.22
C ASP A 150 -3.31 31.72 -13.28
N ASN A 151 -3.54 32.93 -12.78
CA ASN A 151 -2.54 34.01 -12.76
C ASN A 151 -1.58 33.97 -11.56
N SER A 152 -1.66 32.96 -10.70
CA SER A 152 -0.76 32.81 -9.54
C SER A 152 0.65 32.41 -9.95
N ASP A 153 1.64 32.69 -9.09
CA ASP A 153 3.00 32.23 -9.31
C ASP A 153 3.12 30.70 -9.22
N GLU A 154 2.27 30.04 -8.44
CA GLU A 154 2.16 28.58 -8.41
C GLU A 154 1.71 28.03 -9.77
N SER A 155 0.76 28.71 -10.42
CA SER A 155 0.29 28.34 -11.76
C SER A 155 1.34 28.52 -12.84
N LYS A 156 2.19 29.57 -12.79
CA LYS A 156 3.31 29.70 -13.74
C LYS A 156 4.27 28.51 -13.66
N VAL A 157 4.55 28.04 -12.44
CA VAL A 157 5.37 26.85 -12.19
C VAL A 157 4.65 25.58 -12.66
N ASP A 158 3.35 25.46 -12.42
CA ASP A 158 2.54 24.32 -12.86
C ASP A 158 2.37 24.29 -14.40
N ALA A 159 2.33 25.43 -15.08
CA ALA A 159 2.29 25.55 -16.54
C ALA A 159 3.60 25.10 -17.18
N GLU A 160 4.75 25.53 -16.64
CA GLU A 160 6.06 25.04 -17.09
C GLU A 160 6.21 23.52 -16.88
N ARG A 161 5.76 23.02 -15.73
CA ARG A 161 5.74 21.57 -15.45
C ARG A 161 4.83 20.80 -16.41
N SER A 162 3.66 21.35 -16.73
CA SER A 162 2.71 20.75 -17.68
C SER A 162 3.29 20.70 -19.10
N ASN A 163 4.00 21.75 -19.52
CA ASN A 163 4.74 21.76 -20.78
C ASN A 163 5.83 20.69 -20.84
N GLN A 164 6.57 20.48 -19.75
CA GLN A 164 7.56 19.41 -19.69
C GLN A 164 6.91 18.03 -19.79
N VAL A 165 5.77 17.81 -19.13
CA VAL A 165 5.00 16.56 -19.24
C VAL A 165 4.50 16.34 -20.65
N ALA A 166 3.93 17.36 -21.29
CA ALA A 166 3.47 17.29 -22.68
C ALA A 166 4.63 16.93 -23.63
N LYS A 167 5.80 17.56 -23.47
CA LYS A 167 7.01 17.22 -24.25
C LYS A 167 7.49 15.78 -24.00
N SER A 168 7.51 15.33 -22.75
CA SER A 168 7.85 13.93 -22.41
C SER A 168 6.89 12.95 -23.06
N LEU A 169 5.59 13.26 -23.05
CA LEU A 169 4.57 12.40 -23.63
C LEU A 169 4.61 12.39 -25.15
N ALA A 170 4.88 13.53 -25.80
CA ALA A 170 5.10 13.57 -27.25
C ALA A 170 6.28 12.67 -27.65
N ARG A 171 7.39 12.71 -26.90
CA ARG A 171 8.54 11.83 -27.11
C ARG A 171 8.19 10.37 -26.89
N LEU A 172 7.48 10.06 -25.80
CA LEU A 172 7.05 8.71 -25.48
C LEU A 172 6.09 8.16 -26.54
N PHE A 173 5.15 8.97 -27.01
CA PHE A 173 4.22 8.60 -28.08
C PHE A 173 4.94 8.34 -29.39
N SER A 174 5.90 9.20 -29.77
CA SER A 174 6.76 8.95 -30.94
C SER A 174 7.56 7.64 -30.76
N TRP A 175 8.14 7.42 -29.59
CA TRP A 175 8.88 6.19 -29.32
C TRP A 175 8.00 4.96 -29.44
N ILE A 176 6.80 4.99 -28.86
CA ILE A 176 5.79 3.94 -28.94
C ILE A 176 5.42 3.68 -30.40
N LYS A 177 5.23 4.74 -31.19
CA LYS A 177 4.94 4.66 -32.62
C LYS A 177 6.03 3.93 -33.40
N ASP A 178 7.29 4.25 -33.10
CA ASP A 178 8.44 3.76 -33.82
C ASP A 178 8.88 2.35 -33.36
N ASN A 179 8.51 1.94 -32.13
CA ASN A 179 9.03 0.72 -31.48
C ASN A 179 7.96 -0.30 -31.05
N ASP A 180 6.67 -0.09 -31.34
CA ASP A 180 5.65 -1.10 -31.07
C ASP A 180 5.45 -2.03 -32.29
N PRO A 181 6.05 -3.24 -32.29
CA PRO A 181 6.08 -4.13 -33.45
C PRO A 181 4.71 -4.68 -33.88
N LEU A 182 3.64 -4.36 -33.15
CA LEU A 182 2.30 -4.91 -33.38
C LEU A 182 1.18 -3.85 -33.43
N HIS A 183 1.49 -2.55 -33.40
CA HIS A 183 0.50 -1.47 -33.27
C HIS A 183 -0.51 -1.67 -32.10
N LYS A 184 -0.15 -2.44 -31.08
CA LYS A 184 -0.94 -2.77 -29.88
C LYS A 184 -1.07 -1.61 -28.88
N THR A 185 -0.17 -0.63 -28.92
CA THR A 185 -0.18 0.55 -28.04
C THR A 185 -0.68 1.78 -28.75
N HIS A 186 -0.62 1.79 -30.09
CA HIS A 186 -0.87 2.94 -30.93
C HIS A 186 -2.33 3.45 -30.94
N LYS A 187 -3.26 2.63 -30.44
CA LYS A 187 -4.69 2.90 -30.42
C LYS A 187 -5.28 3.12 -29.02
N ARG A 188 -4.46 3.01 -27.96
CA ARG A 188 -4.94 3.17 -26.59
C ARG A 188 -5.42 4.59 -26.34
N PRO A 189 -6.54 4.79 -25.64
CA PRO A 189 -7.02 6.11 -25.29
C PRO A 189 -6.07 6.81 -24.30
N PHE A 190 -5.58 7.99 -24.69
CA PHE A 190 -4.93 8.93 -23.79
C PHE A 190 -5.90 10.05 -23.44
N GLY A 191 -6.26 10.15 -22.16
CA GLY A 191 -7.09 11.22 -21.63
C GLY A 191 -6.26 12.25 -20.87
N LEU A 192 -6.49 13.54 -21.12
CA LEU A 192 -5.94 14.61 -20.30
C LEU A 192 -6.91 14.96 -19.17
N LEU A 193 -6.45 14.84 -17.92
CA LEU A 193 -7.21 15.21 -16.74
C LEU A 193 -6.69 16.56 -16.24
N VAL A 194 -7.45 17.62 -16.49
CA VAL A 194 -7.10 18.95 -15.99
C VAL A 194 -7.60 19.06 -14.55
N THR A 195 -6.69 19.09 -13.58
CA THR A 195 -7.02 19.15 -12.16
C THR A 195 -7.01 20.58 -11.62
N LYS A 196 -7.52 20.78 -10.40
CA LYS A 196 -7.54 22.09 -9.72
C LYS A 196 -8.33 23.16 -10.49
N VAL A 197 -9.33 22.77 -11.27
CA VAL A 197 -10.17 23.70 -12.04
C VAL A 197 -10.92 24.69 -11.13
N ASP A 198 -11.13 24.33 -9.86
CA ASP A 198 -11.66 25.20 -8.81
C ASP A 198 -10.81 26.43 -8.50
N ARG A 199 -9.52 26.44 -8.86
CA ARG A 199 -8.64 27.62 -8.70
C ARG A 199 -8.97 28.74 -9.68
N ALA A 200 -9.53 28.39 -10.83
CA ALA A 200 -10.06 29.37 -11.76
C ALA A 200 -11.37 29.93 -11.18
N ALA A 201 -11.26 31.06 -10.46
CA ALA A 201 -12.38 31.67 -9.76
C ALA A 201 -13.66 31.72 -10.62
N PRO A 202 -14.82 31.27 -10.12
CA PRO A 202 -16.09 31.53 -10.77
C PRO A 202 -16.40 33.01 -10.56
N SER A 203 -15.98 33.88 -11.48
CA SER A 203 -16.51 35.24 -11.49
C SER A 203 -18.00 35.12 -11.78
N ALA A 204 -18.84 35.46 -10.79
CA ALA A 204 -20.28 35.24 -10.73
C ALA A 204 -21.13 35.87 -11.86
N ASN A 205 -20.54 36.36 -12.95
CA ASN A 205 -21.23 36.97 -14.08
C ASN A 205 -20.47 36.87 -15.42
N ARG A 206 -19.49 35.97 -15.59
CA ARG A 206 -18.82 35.79 -16.89
C ARG A 206 -19.24 34.47 -17.53
N SER A 207 -19.86 34.56 -18.72
CA SER A 207 -19.95 33.40 -19.62
C SER A 207 -18.54 32.94 -19.95
N VAL A 208 -18.37 31.62 -20.07
CA VAL A 208 -17.12 30.86 -20.26
C VAL A 208 -16.36 31.23 -21.57
N GLU A 209 -16.78 32.27 -22.27
CA GLU A 209 -16.38 32.59 -23.63
C GLU A 209 -15.26 33.65 -23.76
N ASP A 210 -15.03 34.52 -22.76
CA ASP A 210 -14.14 35.70 -22.93
C ASP A 210 -12.67 35.53 -22.49
N PHE A 211 -12.34 34.45 -21.78
CA PHE A 211 -10.98 33.91 -21.70
C PHE A 211 -11.18 32.41 -21.71
N GLY A 212 -10.71 31.74 -22.77
CA GLY A 212 -10.97 30.32 -22.98
C GLY A 212 -10.73 29.55 -21.67
N ASP A 213 -11.75 28.81 -21.25
CA ASP A 213 -11.76 27.96 -20.05
C ASP A 213 -10.32 27.56 -19.65
N PRO A 214 -9.84 27.87 -18.43
CA PRO A 214 -8.48 27.55 -18.00
C PRO A 214 -8.07 26.10 -18.25
N ALA A 215 -9.03 25.17 -18.34
CA ALA A 215 -8.78 23.81 -18.80
C ALA A 215 -8.58 23.67 -20.32
N LYS A 216 -9.31 24.44 -21.12
CA LYS A 216 -9.14 24.56 -22.57
C LYS A 216 -7.77 25.15 -22.95
N LEU A 217 -7.25 26.13 -22.21
CA LEU A 217 -5.90 26.67 -22.45
C LEU A 217 -4.81 25.59 -22.30
N VAL A 218 -4.89 24.79 -21.23
CA VAL A 218 -3.98 23.66 -21.00
C VAL A 218 -4.17 22.59 -22.08
N TRP A 219 -5.42 22.29 -22.47
CA TRP A 219 -5.72 21.37 -23.55
C TRP A 219 -5.12 21.82 -24.89
N ASP A 220 -5.37 23.06 -25.32
CA ASP A 220 -4.88 23.59 -26.60
C ASP A 220 -3.34 23.56 -26.64
N GLN A 221 -2.68 23.87 -25.52
CA GLN A 221 -1.24 23.77 -25.37
C GLN A 221 -0.73 22.33 -25.49
N VAL A 222 -1.34 21.37 -24.78
CA VAL A 222 -0.98 19.95 -24.88
C VAL A 222 -1.27 19.40 -26.28
N GLN A 223 -2.40 19.74 -26.87
CA GLN A 223 -2.80 19.30 -28.20
C GLN A 223 -1.85 19.82 -29.28
N SER A 224 -1.35 21.06 -29.14
CA SER A 224 -0.33 21.62 -30.05
C SER A 224 1.01 20.88 -30.01
N LEU A 225 1.36 20.26 -28.87
CA LEU A 225 2.65 19.59 -28.64
C LEU A 225 2.60 18.09 -28.94
N VAL A 226 1.51 17.41 -28.58
CA VAL A 226 1.39 15.94 -28.64
C VAL A 226 0.52 15.50 -29.83
N GLY A 227 -0.16 16.44 -30.50
CA GLY A 227 -0.99 16.16 -31.66
C GLY A 227 -2.22 15.30 -31.33
N PRO A 228 -2.69 14.44 -32.26
CA PRO A 228 -3.93 13.66 -32.09
C PRO A 228 -3.81 12.49 -31.11
N ALA A 229 -2.69 12.36 -30.39
CA ALA A 229 -2.47 11.28 -29.43
C ALA A 229 -3.45 11.32 -28.26
N PHE A 230 -3.77 12.53 -27.78
CA PHE A 230 -4.83 12.73 -26.80
C PHE A 230 -6.17 12.79 -27.49
N THR A 231 -7.08 11.92 -27.06
CA THR A 231 -8.39 11.76 -27.71
C THR A 231 -9.50 12.50 -26.97
N LYS A 232 -9.30 12.85 -25.70
CA LYS A 232 -10.25 13.63 -24.90
C LYS A 232 -9.58 14.31 -23.70
N TRP A 233 -10.19 15.39 -23.20
CA TRP A 233 -9.84 15.98 -21.92
C TRP A 233 -11.06 16.11 -21.00
N PHE A 234 -10.77 16.22 -19.70
CA PHE A 234 -11.76 16.37 -18.64
C PHE A 234 -11.27 17.40 -17.62
N GLY A 235 -12.09 18.39 -17.29
CA GLY A 235 -11.86 19.27 -16.15
C GLY A 235 -12.33 18.60 -14.85
N LEU A 236 -11.47 18.55 -13.85
CA LEU A 236 -11.71 17.88 -12.58
C LEU A 236 -11.49 18.82 -11.40
N THR A 237 -12.45 18.86 -10.49
CA THR A 237 -12.24 19.36 -9.13
C THR A 237 -12.27 18.20 -8.14
N MET A 238 -11.39 18.26 -7.15
CA MET A 238 -11.36 17.29 -6.04
C MET A 238 -12.13 17.81 -4.83
N LEU A 239 -12.58 19.07 -4.89
CA LEU A 239 -13.38 19.67 -3.83
C LEU A 239 -14.84 19.23 -3.98
N PRO A 240 -15.51 18.88 -2.88
CA PRO A 240 -16.93 18.59 -2.94
C PRO A 240 -17.71 19.85 -3.35
N GLY A 241 -18.60 19.69 -4.32
CA GLY A 241 -19.51 20.76 -4.74
C GLY A 241 -20.66 20.95 -3.75
N HIS A 242 -21.43 22.01 -3.93
CA HIS A 242 -22.74 22.16 -3.30
C HIS A 242 -23.80 22.33 -4.39
N ASP A 243 -24.91 21.58 -4.31
CA ASP A 243 -26.03 21.79 -5.23
C ASP A 243 -26.71 23.14 -4.93
N SER A 244 -27.66 23.53 -5.79
CA SER A 244 -28.50 24.71 -5.59
C SER A 244 -29.28 24.73 -4.25
N LEU A 245 -29.30 23.61 -3.52
CA LEU A 245 -29.96 23.43 -2.23
C LEU A 245 -28.93 23.34 -1.08
N GLY A 246 -27.65 23.62 -1.33
CA GLY A 246 -26.57 23.59 -0.35
C GLY A 246 -26.15 22.18 0.08
N ARG A 247 -26.72 21.12 -0.50
CA ARG A 247 -26.33 19.74 -0.22
C ARG A 247 -24.96 19.48 -0.81
N LYS A 248 -24.12 18.79 -0.06
CA LYS A 248 -22.81 18.35 -0.52
C LYS A 248 -23.00 17.42 -1.73
N VAL A 249 -22.54 17.85 -2.89
CA VAL A 249 -22.50 17.05 -4.11
C VAL A 249 -21.11 16.46 -4.21
N GLU A 250 -21.03 15.25 -4.75
CA GLU A 250 -19.74 14.62 -5.03
C GLU A 250 -18.88 15.51 -5.95
N PRO A 251 -17.54 15.39 -5.89
CA PRO A 251 -16.68 16.21 -6.73
C PRO A 251 -17.00 15.96 -8.21
N ASP A 252 -17.24 17.05 -8.94
CA ASP A 252 -17.71 16.96 -10.32
C ASP A 252 -16.65 16.36 -11.25
N GLY A 253 -17.11 15.49 -12.16
CA GLY A 253 -16.31 15.01 -13.28
C GLY A 253 -15.37 13.84 -12.98
N LEU A 254 -15.30 13.29 -11.76
CA LEU A 254 -14.34 12.22 -11.42
C LEU A 254 -14.58 10.89 -12.15
N ILE A 255 -15.84 10.51 -12.34
CA ILE A 255 -16.23 9.19 -12.86
C ILE A 255 -16.35 9.17 -14.38
N GLY A 256 -16.70 10.31 -14.99
CA GLY A 256 -16.79 10.45 -16.45
C GLY A 256 -15.55 9.98 -17.22
N PRO A 257 -14.32 10.36 -16.81
CA PRO A 257 -13.09 9.87 -17.41
C PRO A 257 -12.98 8.34 -17.35
N LEU A 258 -13.27 7.72 -16.20
CA LEU A 258 -13.18 6.27 -16.04
C LEU A 258 -14.13 5.54 -16.99
N ILE A 259 -15.38 6.01 -17.09
CA ILE A 259 -16.37 5.45 -18.02
C ILE A 259 -15.90 5.59 -19.46
N TRP A 260 -15.45 6.79 -19.84
CA TRP A 260 -14.90 7.04 -21.17
C TRP A 260 -13.72 6.13 -21.51
N ALA A 261 -12.79 5.94 -20.57
CA ALA A 261 -11.63 5.08 -20.76
C ALA A 261 -12.05 3.62 -20.98
N MET A 262 -12.99 3.11 -20.17
CA MET A 262 -13.52 1.76 -20.33
C MET A 262 -14.24 1.59 -21.68
N ASP A 263 -15.15 2.49 -22.02
CA ASP A 263 -15.93 2.39 -23.27
C ASP A 263 -15.05 2.58 -24.52
N THR A 264 -14.02 3.44 -24.45
CA THR A 264 -13.09 3.62 -25.58
C THR A 264 -12.21 2.38 -25.76
N ALA A 265 -11.71 1.78 -24.68
CA ALA A 265 -10.96 0.53 -24.75
C ALA A 265 -11.82 -0.62 -25.30
N ASP A 266 -13.09 -0.70 -24.90
CA ASP A 266 -14.02 -1.70 -25.42
C ASP A 266 -14.30 -1.49 -26.92
N ASN A 267 -14.54 -0.25 -27.35
CA ASN A 267 -14.74 0.10 -28.76
C ASN A 267 -13.52 -0.25 -29.61
N GLU A 268 -12.31 -0.02 -29.10
CA GLU A 268 -11.07 -0.37 -29.79
C GLU A 268 -10.96 -1.89 -30.01
N ILE A 269 -11.33 -2.70 -29.01
CA ILE A 269 -11.39 -4.16 -29.13
C ILE A 269 -12.40 -4.57 -30.21
N VAL A 270 -13.57 -3.91 -30.25
CA VAL A 270 -14.58 -4.14 -31.30
C VAL A 270 -14.02 -3.81 -32.68
N ASP A 271 -13.39 -2.65 -32.86
CA ASP A 271 -12.86 -2.21 -34.14
C ASP A 271 -11.71 -3.10 -34.64
N ILE A 272 -10.78 -3.49 -33.75
CA ILE A 272 -9.72 -4.46 -34.08
C ILE A 272 -10.34 -5.78 -34.52
N SER A 273 -11.34 -6.26 -33.79
CA SER A 273 -11.97 -7.54 -34.07
C SER A 273 -12.83 -7.50 -35.34
N ARG A 274 -13.46 -6.36 -35.65
CA ARG A 274 -14.18 -6.11 -36.90
C ARG A 274 -13.20 -6.10 -38.08
N SER A 275 -12.09 -5.37 -37.96
CA SER A 275 -11.02 -5.37 -38.97
C SER A 275 -10.45 -6.77 -39.22
N VAL A 276 -10.28 -7.59 -38.18
CA VAL A 276 -9.83 -8.99 -38.30
C VAL A 276 -10.87 -9.86 -39.02
N ASP A 277 -12.16 -9.66 -38.74
CA ASP A 277 -13.25 -10.39 -39.39
C ASP A 277 -13.34 -10.03 -40.89
N GLU A 278 -13.21 -8.74 -41.22
CA GLU A 278 -13.27 -8.21 -42.59
C GLU A 278 -12.04 -8.60 -43.44
N GLN A 279 -10.82 -8.40 -42.91
CA GLN A 279 -9.57 -8.72 -43.65
C GLN A 279 -9.38 -10.23 -43.86
N GLY A 280 -9.91 -11.04 -42.95
CA GLY A 280 -9.84 -12.51 -43.02
C GLY A 280 -10.59 -13.14 -44.20
N GLY A 281 -11.38 -12.36 -44.95
CA GLY A 281 -12.08 -12.78 -46.16
C GLY A 281 -11.26 -12.67 -47.46
N LEU A 282 -10.23 -11.83 -47.49
CA LEU A 282 -9.36 -11.63 -48.67
C LEU A 282 -7.99 -12.32 -48.53
N ALA A 283 -7.43 -12.38 -47.31
CA ALA A 283 -6.10 -12.95 -47.04
C ALA A 283 -6.03 -14.50 -47.07
N TRP A 284 -7.17 -15.20 -47.08
CA TRP A 284 -7.20 -16.67 -47.06
C TRP A 284 -6.58 -17.34 -48.30
N LEU A 285 -6.46 -16.60 -49.41
CA LEU A 285 -5.81 -17.08 -50.64
C LEU A 285 -4.28 -17.13 -50.55
N GLN A 286 -3.65 -16.42 -49.60
CA GLN A 286 -2.19 -16.27 -49.56
C GLN A 286 -1.50 -17.11 -48.47
N SER A 287 -2.12 -17.35 -47.30
CA SER A 287 -1.56 -18.22 -46.26
C SER A 287 -2.62 -18.73 -45.26
N PRO A 288 -3.06 -20.00 -45.36
CA PRO A 288 -4.11 -20.56 -44.48
C PRO A 288 -3.73 -20.59 -42.99
N LEU A 289 -2.45 -20.80 -42.69
CA LEU A 289 -1.95 -20.94 -41.31
C LEU A 289 -1.89 -19.59 -40.59
N HIS A 290 -1.49 -18.51 -41.29
CA HIS A 290 -1.43 -17.17 -40.72
C HIS A 290 -2.83 -16.59 -40.47
N VAL A 291 -3.81 -16.88 -41.34
CA VAL A 291 -5.19 -16.42 -41.16
C VAL A 291 -5.87 -17.05 -39.93
N ARG A 292 -5.51 -18.30 -39.58
CA ARG A 292 -6.07 -18.97 -38.40
C ARG A 292 -5.62 -18.31 -37.09
N SER A 293 -4.33 -17.97 -36.96
CA SER A 293 -3.81 -17.32 -35.75
C SER A 293 -4.41 -15.93 -35.56
N VAL A 294 -4.56 -15.14 -36.63
CA VAL A 294 -5.18 -13.81 -36.59
C VAL A 294 -6.66 -13.88 -36.19
N LYS A 295 -7.44 -14.81 -36.77
CA LYS A 295 -8.86 -15.00 -36.39
C LYS A 295 -9.03 -15.53 -34.96
N GLN A 296 -8.12 -16.39 -34.49
CA GLN A 296 -8.11 -16.85 -33.10
C GLN A 296 -7.79 -15.70 -32.13
N PHE A 297 -6.87 -14.80 -32.50
CA PHE A 297 -6.59 -13.58 -31.74
C PHE A 297 -7.82 -12.66 -31.67
N GLY A 298 -8.48 -12.36 -32.80
CA GLY A 298 -9.74 -11.60 -32.77
C GLY A 298 -10.80 -12.26 -31.89
N LEU A 299 -10.93 -13.58 -31.96
CA LEU A 299 -11.89 -14.32 -31.14
C LEU A 299 -11.58 -14.26 -29.64
N SER A 300 -10.30 -14.31 -29.26
CA SER A 300 -9.90 -14.19 -27.84
C SER A 300 -10.16 -12.79 -27.31
N GLN A 301 -9.87 -11.74 -28.10
CA GLN A 301 -10.15 -10.35 -27.73
C GLN A 301 -11.65 -10.10 -27.52
N VAL A 302 -12.50 -10.50 -28.47
CA VAL A 302 -13.96 -10.37 -28.32
C VAL A 302 -14.50 -11.19 -27.15
N SER A 303 -13.94 -12.36 -26.90
CA SER A 303 -14.37 -13.18 -25.75
C SER A 303 -14.01 -12.49 -24.43
N ALA A 304 -12.80 -11.91 -24.33
CA ALA A 304 -12.38 -11.13 -23.16
C ALA A 304 -13.27 -9.89 -22.96
N LEU A 305 -13.66 -9.19 -24.02
CA LEU A 305 -14.60 -8.07 -23.98
C LEU A 305 -15.97 -8.50 -23.42
N LEU A 306 -16.53 -9.60 -23.93
CA LEU A 306 -17.84 -10.11 -23.46
C LEU A 306 -17.79 -10.61 -22.01
N ASP A 307 -16.63 -11.05 -21.53
CA ASP A 307 -16.44 -11.38 -20.12
C ASP A 307 -16.35 -10.09 -19.27
N ARG A 308 -15.68 -9.03 -19.77
CA ARG A 308 -15.54 -7.70 -19.14
C ARG A 308 -16.83 -6.90 -19.04
N ARG A 309 -17.73 -7.08 -20.00
CA ARG A 309 -18.98 -6.33 -20.12
C ARG A 309 -20.16 -7.32 -20.00
N PRO A 310 -20.54 -7.72 -18.77
CA PRO A 310 -21.70 -8.59 -18.59
C PRO A 310 -22.95 -7.90 -19.15
N ALA A 311 -23.88 -8.70 -19.68
CA ALA A 311 -25.07 -8.17 -20.34
C ALA A 311 -25.87 -7.30 -19.37
N MET A 312 -25.97 -5.99 -19.65
CA MET A 312 -27.08 -5.20 -19.15
C MET A 312 -28.37 -5.72 -19.80
N SER A 313 -29.51 -5.59 -19.13
CA SER A 313 -30.82 -5.99 -19.67
C SER A 313 -30.96 -5.58 -21.14
N ASP A 314 -31.26 -6.55 -22.01
CA ASP A 314 -30.81 -6.72 -23.41
C ASP A 314 -30.99 -5.58 -24.45
N GLN A 315 -31.48 -4.37 -24.12
CA GLN A 315 -31.90 -3.38 -25.12
C GLN A 315 -30.98 -2.18 -25.40
N THR A 316 -30.00 -1.83 -24.57
CA THR A 316 -29.28 -0.54 -24.73
C THR A 316 -27.76 -0.63 -25.00
N ASP A 317 -27.14 -1.81 -24.90
CA ASP A 317 -25.67 -1.92 -25.00
C ASP A 317 -25.18 -2.31 -26.41
N LEU A 318 -25.04 -1.32 -27.29
CA LEU A 318 -24.63 -1.47 -28.69
C LEU A 318 -23.29 -2.22 -28.85
N ILE A 319 -22.31 -1.91 -27.99
CA ILE A 319 -20.97 -2.52 -28.01
C ILE A 319 -21.06 -4.03 -27.74
N HIS A 320 -21.86 -4.43 -26.75
CA HIS A 320 -22.05 -5.84 -26.41
C HIS A 320 -22.74 -6.63 -27.52
N GLN A 321 -23.76 -6.03 -28.15
CA GLN A 321 -24.45 -6.63 -29.30
C GLN A 321 -23.51 -6.82 -30.48
N GLU A 322 -22.67 -5.82 -30.76
CA GLU A 322 -21.69 -5.90 -31.83
C GLU A 322 -20.60 -6.96 -31.55
N ALA A 323 -20.04 -6.98 -30.33
CA ALA A 323 -19.10 -8.00 -29.92
C ALA A 323 -19.68 -9.43 -30.08
N ARG A 324 -20.95 -9.64 -29.70
CA ARG A 324 -21.65 -10.92 -29.93
C ARG A 324 -21.74 -11.26 -31.43
N ARG A 325 -22.02 -10.28 -32.29
CA ARG A 325 -22.09 -10.46 -33.75
C ARG A 325 -20.73 -10.88 -34.31
N ILE A 326 -19.66 -10.16 -33.97
CA ILE A 326 -18.30 -10.46 -34.43
C ILE A 326 -17.84 -11.85 -33.95
N ARG A 327 -18.09 -12.20 -32.67
CA ARG A 327 -17.77 -13.54 -32.14
C ARG A 327 -18.43 -14.67 -32.93
N ARG A 328 -19.70 -14.50 -33.30
CA ARG A 328 -20.44 -15.48 -34.11
C ARG A 328 -19.85 -15.58 -35.52
N SER A 329 -19.48 -14.45 -36.12
CA SER A 329 -18.85 -14.39 -37.45
C SER A 329 -17.51 -15.14 -37.46
N LEU A 330 -16.60 -14.79 -36.55
CA LEU A 330 -15.27 -15.42 -36.42
C LEU A 330 -15.37 -16.92 -36.16
N ARG A 331 -16.28 -17.37 -35.28
CA ARG A 331 -16.51 -18.82 -35.03
C ARG A 331 -17.00 -19.55 -36.27
N ARG A 332 -17.93 -18.97 -37.04
CA ARG A 332 -18.42 -19.55 -38.29
C ARG A 332 -17.29 -19.64 -39.33
N SER A 333 -16.47 -18.59 -39.43
CA SER A 333 -15.32 -18.54 -40.34
C SER A 333 -14.29 -19.63 -40.02
N LEU A 334 -13.90 -19.78 -38.76
CA LEU A 334 -12.96 -20.82 -38.31
C LEU A 334 -13.50 -22.25 -38.55
N ARG A 335 -14.80 -22.48 -38.32
CA ARG A 335 -15.44 -23.78 -38.61
C ARG A 335 -15.41 -24.12 -40.09
N ARG A 336 -15.68 -23.14 -40.98
CA ARG A 336 -15.62 -23.34 -42.43
C ARG A 336 -14.20 -23.66 -42.91
N GLN A 337 -13.19 -22.99 -42.36
CA GLN A 337 -11.79 -23.28 -42.68
C GLN A 337 -11.39 -24.70 -42.27
N LEU A 338 -11.77 -25.14 -41.06
CA LEU A 338 -11.52 -26.51 -40.61
C LEU A 338 -12.19 -27.54 -41.54
N LEU A 339 -13.45 -27.33 -41.90
CA LEU A 339 -14.19 -28.20 -42.82
C LEU A 339 -13.52 -28.29 -44.20
N THR A 340 -12.98 -27.19 -44.72
CA THR A 340 -12.32 -27.15 -46.03
C THR A 340 -10.99 -27.91 -46.02
N VAL A 341 -10.19 -27.76 -44.96
CA VAL A 341 -8.92 -28.51 -44.79
C VAL A 341 -9.21 -30.02 -44.66
N VAL A 342 -10.20 -30.39 -43.86
CA VAL A 342 -10.63 -31.79 -43.71
C VAL A 342 -11.10 -32.37 -45.04
N ALA A 343 -11.90 -31.63 -45.81
CA ALA A 343 -12.33 -32.05 -47.15
C ALA A 343 -11.16 -32.22 -48.13
N GLY A 344 -10.18 -31.31 -48.13
CA GLY A 344 -8.99 -31.42 -48.98
C GLY A 344 -8.12 -32.64 -48.65
N ILE A 345 -7.92 -32.91 -47.35
CA ILE A 345 -7.22 -34.11 -46.89
C ILE A 345 -7.97 -35.38 -47.33
N LEU A 346 -9.30 -35.40 -47.21
CA LEU A 346 -10.15 -36.50 -47.66
C LEU A 346 -10.01 -36.78 -49.17
N VAL A 347 -9.95 -35.76 -50.01
CA VAL A 347 -9.78 -35.93 -51.47
C VAL A 347 -8.42 -36.53 -51.81
N VAL A 348 -7.33 -36.06 -51.18
CA VAL A 348 -5.98 -36.61 -51.39
C VAL A 348 -5.91 -38.06 -50.91
N LEU A 349 -6.52 -38.36 -49.76
CA LEU A 349 -6.63 -39.72 -49.24
C LEU A 349 -7.41 -40.64 -50.18
N LEU A 350 -8.54 -40.19 -50.72
CA LEU A 350 -9.35 -40.99 -51.64
C LEU A 350 -8.60 -41.31 -52.96
N LEU A 351 -7.83 -40.36 -53.49
CA LEU A 351 -7.01 -40.57 -54.69
C LEU A 351 -5.84 -41.54 -54.43
N GLY A 352 -5.15 -41.40 -53.28
CA GLY A 352 -4.06 -42.29 -52.90
C GLY A 352 -4.52 -43.72 -52.59
N VAL A 353 -5.66 -43.87 -51.90
CA VAL A 353 -6.26 -45.18 -51.59
C VAL A 353 -6.64 -45.93 -52.86
N SER A 354 -7.17 -45.25 -53.88
CA SER A 354 -7.60 -45.90 -55.13
C SER A 354 -6.43 -46.47 -55.95
N ALA A 355 -5.29 -45.78 -56.03
CA ALA A 355 -4.11 -46.26 -56.74
C ALA A 355 -3.39 -47.38 -55.98
N PHE A 356 -3.35 -47.30 -54.65
CA PHE A 356 -2.76 -48.31 -53.79
C PHE A 356 -3.58 -49.62 -53.80
N ASP A 357 -4.91 -49.54 -53.87
CA ASP A 357 -5.76 -50.72 -53.79
C ASP A 357 -5.59 -51.66 -55.00
N ALA A 358 -5.36 -51.13 -56.20
CA ALA A 358 -5.16 -51.93 -57.42
C ALA A 358 -3.88 -52.78 -57.39
N VAL A 359 -2.77 -52.20 -56.93
CA VAL A 359 -1.49 -52.93 -56.77
C VAL A 359 -1.62 -53.98 -55.66
N ARG A 360 -2.26 -53.58 -54.56
CA ARG A 360 -2.47 -54.41 -53.37
C ARG A 360 -3.35 -55.62 -53.67
N THR A 361 -4.39 -55.49 -54.51
CA THR A 361 -5.27 -56.60 -54.91
C THR A 361 -4.48 -57.74 -55.56
N SER A 362 -3.58 -57.40 -56.48
CA SER A 362 -2.81 -58.39 -57.25
C SER A 362 -1.76 -59.15 -56.41
N SER A 363 -1.20 -58.50 -55.40
CA SER A 363 -0.21 -59.10 -54.49
C SER A 363 -0.86 -60.10 -53.54
N TYR A 364 -2.01 -59.75 -52.96
CA TYR A 364 -2.69 -60.60 -51.99
C TYR A 364 -3.36 -61.82 -52.61
N GLN A 365 -3.76 -61.76 -53.88
CA GLN A 365 -4.27 -62.95 -54.57
C GLN A 365 -3.21 -64.06 -54.60
N ARG A 366 -1.97 -63.74 -55.00
CA ARG A 366 -0.87 -64.72 -55.10
C ARG A 366 -0.52 -65.33 -53.74
N ILE A 367 -0.65 -64.54 -52.69
CA ILE A 367 -0.40 -64.96 -51.31
C ILE A 367 -1.52 -65.90 -50.81
N ALA A 368 -2.79 -65.58 -51.11
CA ALA A 368 -3.92 -66.41 -50.69
C ALA A 368 -3.96 -67.79 -51.36
N GLU A 369 -3.39 -67.92 -52.57
CA GLU A 369 -3.34 -69.16 -53.35
C GLU A 369 -2.15 -70.06 -52.99
N ASP A 370 -1.19 -69.59 -52.18
CA ASP A 370 0.01 -70.33 -51.80
C ASP A 370 -0.06 -70.83 -50.34
N SER A 371 -0.19 -72.15 -50.15
CA SER A 371 -0.27 -72.76 -48.81
C SER A 371 1.05 -72.66 -48.02
N GLU A 372 2.19 -72.44 -48.68
CA GLU A 372 3.49 -72.28 -48.02
C GLU A 372 3.73 -70.84 -47.55
N SER A 373 2.94 -69.88 -48.03
CA SER A 373 3.01 -68.48 -47.61
C SER A 373 2.94 -68.33 -46.08
N SER A 374 3.62 -67.31 -45.56
CA SER A 374 3.70 -67.09 -44.11
C SER A 374 2.32 -66.81 -43.52
N THR A 375 2.11 -67.13 -42.24
CA THR A 375 0.86 -66.82 -41.53
C THR A 375 0.51 -65.32 -41.60
N THR A 376 1.54 -64.47 -41.60
CA THR A 376 1.43 -63.01 -41.74
C THR A 376 0.90 -62.61 -43.12
N ASP A 377 1.46 -63.19 -44.18
CA ASP A 377 1.07 -62.88 -45.55
C ASP A 377 -0.34 -63.41 -45.83
N LEU A 378 -0.62 -64.64 -45.44
CA LEU A 378 -1.94 -65.26 -45.58
C LEU A 378 -3.02 -64.47 -44.82
N SER A 379 -2.75 -64.02 -43.59
CA SER A 379 -3.69 -63.20 -42.80
C SER A 379 -3.97 -61.86 -43.45
N ALA A 380 -2.91 -61.21 -43.94
CA ALA A 380 -3.05 -59.98 -44.69
C ALA A 380 -3.84 -60.16 -46.00
N ALA A 381 -3.75 -61.33 -46.65
CA ALA A 381 -4.55 -61.67 -47.82
C ALA A 381 -6.02 -61.97 -47.47
N ALA A 382 -6.27 -62.76 -46.42
CA ALA A 382 -7.59 -63.08 -45.92
C ALA A 382 -8.38 -61.83 -45.52
N ASP A 383 -7.77 -60.93 -44.74
CA ASP A 383 -8.41 -59.69 -44.32
C ASP A 383 -8.62 -58.72 -45.47
N TYR A 384 -7.66 -58.67 -46.41
CA TYR A 384 -7.78 -57.90 -47.62
C TYR A 384 -9.04 -58.30 -48.43
N PHE A 385 -9.25 -59.61 -48.63
CA PHE A 385 -10.41 -60.13 -49.36
C PHE A 385 -11.72 -60.16 -48.55
N ALA A 386 -11.66 -60.29 -47.22
CA ALA A 386 -12.82 -60.19 -46.34
C ALA A 386 -13.53 -58.85 -46.40
N GLY A 387 -12.75 -57.76 -46.43
CA GLY A 387 -13.28 -56.41 -46.59
C GLY A 387 -13.57 -56.02 -48.04
N TYR A 388 -13.34 -56.90 -49.02
CA TYR A 388 -13.42 -56.53 -50.44
C TYR A 388 -14.86 -56.24 -50.90
N GLY A 389 -15.86 -56.93 -50.34
CA GLY A 389 -17.27 -56.73 -50.66
C GLY A 389 -17.90 -55.46 -50.11
N ASP A 390 -17.41 -54.96 -48.97
CA ASP A 390 -17.95 -53.81 -48.25
C ASP A 390 -17.23 -52.48 -48.55
N ARG A 391 -16.16 -52.50 -49.36
CA ARG A 391 -15.44 -51.27 -49.73
C ARG A 391 -16.33 -50.38 -50.61
N THR A 392 -16.69 -49.23 -50.08
CA THR A 392 -17.54 -48.18 -50.69
C THR A 392 -17.02 -47.58 -52.00
N LEU A 393 -15.82 -47.94 -52.47
CA LEU A 393 -15.26 -47.51 -53.74
C LEU A 393 -15.45 -48.57 -54.82
N ARG A 394 -16.71 -48.81 -55.21
CA ARG A 394 -17.13 -49.61 -56.39
C ARG A 394 -16.72 -48.99 -57.74
N MET A 395 -15.68 -48.15 -57.79
CA MET A 395 -15.32 -47.37 -58.98
C MET A 395 -13.96 -47.73 -59.58
N SER A 396 -13.36 -48.86 -59.20
CA SER A 396 -12.23 -49.40 -59.96
C SER A 396 -12.75 -50.29 -61.09
N PRO A 397 -12.49 -49.97 -62.38
CA PRO A 397 -12.84 -50.83 -63.51
C PRO A 397 -11.99 -52.12 -63.60
N PHE A 398 -11.18 -52.42 -62.56
CA PHE A 398 -10.21 -53.53 -62.54
C PHE A 398 -10.38 -54.49 -61.33
N GLY A 399 -11.50 -54.43 -60.61
CA GLY A 399 -11.74 -55.27 -59.41
C GLY A 399 -12.26 -56.69 -59.70
N PHE A 400 -12.04 -57.62 -58.77
CA PHE A 400 -12.62 -58.97 -58.77
C PHE A 400 -14.13 -58.94 -58.50
N ASP A 401 -14.84 -60.00 -58.90
CA ASP A 401 -16.20 -60.24 -58.40
C ASP A 401 -16.17 -60.68 -56.93
N HIS A 402 -17.30 -60.47 -56.24
CA HIS A 402 -17.43 -60.74 -54.81
C HIS A 402 -17.20 -62.22 -54.48
N GLU A 403 -17.60 -63.11 -55.37
CA GLU A 403 -17.51 -64.56 -55.21
C GLU A 403 -16.05 -65.02 -55.16
N LYS A 404 -15.22 -64.56 -56.10
CA LYS A 404 -13.79 -64.88 -56.13
C LYS A 404 -13.03 -64.33 -54.93
N ALA A 405 -13.39 -63.14 -54.44
CA ALA A 405 -12.81 -62.59 -53.20
C ALA A 405 -13.21 -63.44 -51.98
N THR A 406 -14.46 -63.90 -51.88
CA THR A 406 -14.87 -64.78 -50.78
C THR A 406 -14.16 -66.12 -50.78
N THR A 407 -13.93 -66.73 -51.95
CA THR A 407 -13.17 -67.98 -52.07
C THR A 407 -11.72 -67.83 -51.63
N LEU A 408 -11.03 -66.77 -52.08
CA LEU A 408 -9.63 -66.50 -51.71
C LEU A 408 -9.47 -66.17 -50.23
N ARG A 409 -10.46 -65.48 -49.64
CA ARG A 409 -10.52 -65.22 -48.20
C ARG A 409 -10.62 -66.52 -47.41
N ASP A 410 -11.56 -67.39 -47.77
CA ASP A 410 -11.85 -68.58 -46.99
C ASP A 410 -10.70 -69.61 -47.12
N LEU A 411 -10.05 -69.66 -48.29
CA LEU A 411 -8.83 -70.44 -48.52
C LEU A 411 -7.66 -69.97 -47.65
N ALA A 412 -7.36 -68.66 -47.65
CA ALA A 412 -6.31 -68.11 -46.81
C ALA A 412 -6.60 -68.31 -45.31
N ARG A 413 -7.85 -68.15 -44.87
CA ARG A 413 -8.29 -68.39 -43.47
C ARG A 413 -8.09 -69.83 -43.01
N SER A 414 -8.30 -70.80 -43.89
CA SER A 414 -8.06 -72.21 -43.60
C SER A 414 -6.57 -72.48 -43.34
N HIS A 415 -5.68 -71.98 -44.20
CA HIS A 415 -4.23 -72.16 -44.04
C HIS A 415 -3.65 -71.45 -42.81
N ILE A 416 -4.23 -70.31 -42.43
CA ILE A 416 -3.83 -69.57 -41.23
C ILE A 416 -4.23 -70.32 -39.97
N ALA A 417 -5.48 -70.81 -39.90
CA ALA A 417 -6.00 -71.44 -38.70
C ALA A 417 -5.19 -72.69 -38.31
N GLU A 418 -4.76 -73.47 -39.30
CA GLU A 418 -3.95 -74.67 -39.10
C GLU A 418 -2.53 -74.32 -38.59
N LYS A 419 -1.85 -73.35 -39.21
CA LYS A 419 -0.50 -72.93 -38.79
C LYS A 419 -0.47 -72.24 -37.43
N GLN A 420 -1.47 -71.40 -37.13
CA GLN A 420 -1.54 -70.66 -35.86
C GLN A 420 -1.75 -71.57 -34.65
N TRP A 421 -2.55 -72.64 -34.78
CA TRP A 421 -2.79 -73.53 -33.65
C TRP A 421 -1.54 -74.33 -33.26
N ILE A 422 -0.77 -74.78 -34.26
CA ILE A 422 0.52 -75.45 -34.06
C ILE A 422 1.51 -74.56 -33.27
N GLU A 423 1.49 -73.25 -33.51
CA GLU A 423 2.31 -72.28 -32.77
C GLU A 423 1.81 -72.09 -31.32
N VAL A 424 0.49 -72.03 -31.10
CA VAL A 424 -0.12 -71.95 -29.76
C VAL A 424 0.23 -73.17 -28.89
N GLU A 425 0.22 -74.37 -29.49
CA GLU A 425 0.55 -75.61 -28.76
C GLU A 425 2.02 -75.67 -28.33
N ARG A 426 2.93 -75.13 -29.15
CA ARG A 426 4.38 -75.14 -28.88
C ARG A 426 4.83 -74.07 -27.90
N GLU A 427 4.06 -73.00 -27.71
CA GLU A 427 4.43 -71.91 -26.81
C GLU A 427 4.18 -72.27 -25.33
N SER A 428 5.15 -71.92 -24.48
CA SER A 428 5.17 -72.24 -23.05
C SER A 428 4.97 -71.01 -22.16
N ASP A 429 5.31 -69.81 -22.62
CA ASP A 429 5.07 -68.59 -21.85
C ASP A 429 3.57 -68.22 -21.87
N PRO A 430 2.90 -68.04 -20.72
CA PRO A 430 1.46 -67.79 -20.67
C PRO A 430 1.00 -66.51 -21.41
N VAL A 431 1.84 -65.48 -21.47
CA VAL A 431 1.51 -64.21 -22.15
C VAL A 431 1.62 -64.39 -23.66
N GLU A 432 2.74 -64.92 -24.15
CA GLU A 432 2.91 -65.19 -25.58
C GLU A 432 1.92 -66.25 -26.08
N LYS A 433 1.67 -67.29 -25.29
CA LYS A 433 0.65 -68.30 -25.58
C LYS A 433 -0.75 -67.70 -25.67
N GLY A 434 -1.11 -66.77 -24.77
CA GLY A 434 -2.37 -66.05 -24.83
C GLY A 434 -2.49 -65.10 -26.02
N LYS A 435 -1.39 -64.44 -26.43
CA LYS A 435 -1.33 -63.61 -27.64
C LYS A 435 -1.51 -64.43 -28.91
N LEU A 436 -0.79 -65.55 -29.03
CA LEU A 436 -0.90 -66.49 -30.14
C LEU A 436 -2.31 -67.09 -30.20
N ALA A 437 -2.89 -67.45 -29.04
CA ALA A 437 -4.28 -67.90 -28.94
C ALA A 437 -5.28 -66.81 -29.36
N GLY A 438 -4.99 -65.54 -29.08
CA GLY A 438 -5.76 -64.38 -29.56
C GLY A 438 -5.70 -64.17 -31.06
N ALA A 439 -4.63 -64.63 -31.71
CA ALA A 439 -4.48 -64.59 -33.16
C ALA A 439 -5.20 -65.74 -33.86
N TYR A 440 -5.52 -66.84 -33.16
CA TYR A 440 -6.24 -67.98 -33.70
C TYR A 440 -7.63 -67.57 -34.23
N ARG A 441 -7.95 -67.96 -35.46
CA ARG A 441 -9.22 -67.65 -36.15
C ARG A 441 -10.03 -68.89 -36.56
N GLY A 442 -9.55 -70.09 -36.24
CA GLY A 442 -10.26 -71.34 -36.51
C GLY A 442 -11.47 -71.56 -35.58
N GLN A 443 -12.41 -72.40 -36.02
CA GLN A 443 -13.57 -72.75 -35.20
C GLN A 443 -13.30 -73.92 -34.25
N GLU A 444 -12.33 -74.79 -34.57
CA GLU A 444 -12.07 -76.05 -33.88
C GLU A 444 -11.56 -75.86 -32.43
N HIS A 445 -10.69 -74.88 -32.18
CA HIS A 445 -10.09 -74.63 -30.86
C HIS A 445 -10.52 -73.32 -30.19
N ARG A 446 -11.68 -72.78 -30.58
CA ARG A 446 -12.13 -71.43 -30.18
C ARG A 446 -12.31 -71.23 -28.67
N ASP A 447 -12.86 -72.24 -28.00
CA ASP A 447 -13.12 -72.16 -26.55
C ASP A 447 -11.83 -72.25 -25.73
N GLU A 448 -10.87 -73.04 -26.19
CA GLU A 448 -9.54 -73.19 -25.59
C GLU A 448 -8.70 -71.92 -25.79
N ALA A 449 -8.72 -71.36 -27.00
CA ALA A 449 -8.10 -70.08 -27.31
C ALA A 449 -8.63 -68.96 -26.39
N SER A 450 -9.95 -68.90 -26.18
CA SER A 450 -10.59 -67.89 -25.31
C SER A 450 -10.11 -67.96 -23.85
N ARG A 451 -9.87 -69.16 -23.32
CA ARG A 451 -9.32 -69.35 -21.96
C ARG A 451 -7.85 -68.91 -21.89
N LEU A 452 -7.05 -69.26 -22.89
CA LEU A 452 -5.62 -68.88 -22.96
C LEU A 452 -5.44 -67.37 -23.11
N ILE A 453 -6.31 -66.69 -23.88
CA ILE A 453 -6.31 -65.22 -24.00
C ILE A 453 -6.56 -64.56 -22.64
N ALA A 454 -7.55 -65.03 -21.89
CA ALA A 454 -7.88 -64.48 -20.58
C ALA A 454 -6.72 -64.65 -19.59
N ALA A 455 -6.11 -65.84 -19.56
CA ALA A 455 -4.95 -66.14 -18.72
C ALA A 455 -3.72 -65.30 -19.10
N GLY A 456 -3.40 -65.20 -20.40
CA GLY A 456 -2.28 -64.41 -20.90
C GLY A 456 -2.45 -62.91 -20.66
N LYS A 457 -3.68 -62.39 -20.79
CA LYS A 457 -3.99 -60.98 -20.47
C LYS A 457 -3.79 -60.70 -18.98
N GLN A 458 -4.28 -61.58 -18.10
CA GLN A 458 -4.11 -61.42 -16.66
C GLN A 458 -2.62 -61.42 -16.25
N GLU A 459 -1.81 -62.30 -16.84
CA GLU A 459 -0.38 -62.36 -16.56
C GLU A 459 0.39 -61.17 -17.14
N LEU A 460 0.00 -60.67 -18.32
CA LEU A 460 0.56 -59.46 -18.92
C LEU A 460 0.27 -58.22 -18.04
N ASP A 461 -0.98 -58.06 -17.60
CA ASP A 461 -1.37 -56.97 -16.71
C ASP A 461 -0.57 -57.02 -15.40
N ARG A 462 -0.34 -58.22 -14.85
CA ARG A 462 0.50 -58.44 -13.65
C ARG A 462 1.96 -58.03 -13.88
N ARG A 463 2.58 -58.47 -14.99
CA ARG A 463 3.98 -58.13 -15.33
C ARG A 463 4.16 -56.64 -15.60
N THR A 464 3.20 -56.02 -16.29
CA THR A 464 3.25 -54.59 -16.65
C THR A 464 3.10 -53.72 -15.40
N TYR A 465 2.21 -54.10 -14.48
CA TYR A 465 2.09 -53.42 -13.19
C TYR A 465 3.40 -53.53 -12.37
N ALA A 466 3.97 -54.74 -12.25
CA ALA A 466 5.23 -54.95 -11.50
C ALA A 466 6.40 -54.16 -12.10
N ALA A 467 6.55 -54.16 -13.43
CA ALA A 467 7.62 -53.41 -14.11
C ALA A 467 7.53 -51.90 -13.88
N TRP A 468 6.32 -51.35 -13.73
CA TRP A 468 6.11 -49.95 -13.39
C TRP A 468 6.29 -49.68 -11.89
N PHE A 469 5.75 -50.54 -11.02
CA PHE A 469 5.68 -50.29 -9.58
C PHE A 469 6.97 -50.63 -8.84
N ASP A 470 7.67 -51.72 -9.20
CA ASP A 470 8.84 -52.21 -8.46
C ASP A 470 10.01 -51.19 -8.42
N PRO A 471 10.35 -50.47 -9.51
CA PRO A 471 11.36 -49.42 -9.45
C PRO A 471 10.96 -48.28 -8.50
N ILE A 472 9.68 -47.90 -8.49
CA ILE A 472 9.14 -46.84 -7.63
C ILE A 472 9.19 -47.28 -6.17
N GLU A 473 8.77 -48.51 -5.88
CA GLU A 473 8.81 -49.08 -4.54
C GLU A 473 10.25 -49.21 -4.03
N SER A 474 11.18 -49.68 -4.87
CA SER A 474 12.60 -49.81 -4.54
C SER A 474 13.23 -48.47 -4.15
N ILE A 475 12.99 -47.42 -4.94
CA ILE A 475 13.47 -46.07 -4.64
C ILE A 475 12.81 -45.53 -3.36
N SER A 476 11.50 -45.78 -3.16
CA SER A 476 10.75 -45.32 -1.97
C SER A 476 11.25 -45.90 -0.64
N LYS A 477 12.01 -47.00 -0.68
CA LYS A 477 12.58 -47.69 0.49
C LYS A 477 13.99 -47.19 0.85
N GLN A 478 14.58 -46.29 0.06
CA GLN A 478 15.88 -45.70 0.39
C GLN A 478 15.78 -44.80 1.63
N ILE A 479 16.76 -44.92 2.53
CA ILE A 479 16.77 -44.24 3.85
C ILE A 479 16.85 -42.71 3.72
N SER A 480 17.44 -42.19 2.64
CA SER A 480 17.69 -40.76 2.44
C SER A 480 17.27 -40.31 1.03
N LEU A 481 16.01 -39.96 0.87
CA LEU A 481 15.49 -39.34 -0.35
C LEU A 481 15.45 -37.83 -0.18
N SER A 482 15.95 -37.08 -1.17
CA SER A 482 15.79 -35.62 -1.20
C SER A 482 14.33 -35.23 -1.43
N MET A 483 13.95 -33.99 -1.07
CA MET A 483 12.59 -33.49 -1.32
C MET A 483 12.17 -33.57 -2.79
N ASP A 484 13.07 -33.27 -3.73
CA ASP A 484 12.79 -33.37 -5.17
C ASP A 484 12.56 -34.83 -5.60
N GLN A 485 13.30 -35.77 -5.02
CA GLN A 485 13.11 -37.20 -5.28
C GLN A 485 11.76 -37.67 -4.71
N ARG A 486 11.42 -37.27 -3.47
CA ARG A 486 10.12 -37.57 -2.85
C ARG A 486 8.95 -37.03 -3.68
N ALA A 487 9.02 -35.77 -4.12
CA ALA A 487 7.99 -35.16 -4.96
C ALA A 487 7.80 -35.89 -6.29
N LYS A 488 8.89 -36.26 -6.97
CA LYS A 488 8.82 -37.04 -8.22
C LYS A 488 8.18 -38.41 -8.03
N ILE A 489 8.49 -39.08 -6.91
CA ILE A 489 7.91 -40.39 -6.58
C ILE A 489 6.42 -40.24 -6.24
N ILE A 490 6.02 -39.24 -5.45
CA ILE A 490 4.61 -38.96 -5.12
C ILE A 490 3.80 -38.66 -6.38
N ASP A 491 4.35 -37.85 -7.29
CA ASP A 491 3.72 -37.55 -8.58
C ASP A 491 3.52 -38.84 -9.39
N SER A 492 4.58 -39.63 -9.52
CA SER A 492 4.56 -40.93 -10.21
C SER A 492 3.54 -41.90 -9.60
N LEU A 493 3.43 -41.95 -8.26
CA LEU A 493 2.45 -42.77 -7.55
C LEU A 493 1.02 -42.24 -7.71
N SER A 494 0.82 -40.94 -7.92
CA SER A 494 -0.50 -40.33 -8.09
C SER A 494 -1.08 -40.53 -9.50
N THR A 495 -0.21 -40.59 -10.51
CA THR A 495 -0.58 -40.77 -11.91
C THR A 495 -0.42 -42.23 -12.32
N LEU A 496 -1.47 -43.03 -12.15
CA LEU A 496 -1.50 -44.37 -12.73
C LEU A 496 -1.55 -44.24 -14.27
N PRO A 497 -0.61 -44.83 -15.03
CA PRO A 497 -0.70 -44.91 -16.49
C PRO A 497 -2.07 -45.43 -16.93
N THR A 498 -2.68 -44.79 -17.94
CA THR A 498 -4.05 -45.06 -18.39
C THR A 498 -4.27 -46.50 -18.86
N GLU A 499 -3.19 -47.20 -19.19
CA GLU A 499 -3.18 -48.57 -19.70
C GLU A 499 -3.08 -49.63 -18.60
N LEU A 500 -2.82 -49.24 -17.34
CA LEU A 500 -2.69 -50.17 -16.22
C LEU A 500 -4.01 -50.37 -15.48
N ILE A 501 -4.34 -51.65 -15.23
CA ILE A 501 -5.47 -52.05 -14.39
C ILE A 501 -4.90 -52.55 -13.06
N GLU A 502 -5.08 -51.77 -11.99
CA GLU A 502 -4.67 -52.18 -10.64
C GLU A 502 -5.76 -53.01 -9.96
N THR A 503 -5.36 -54.07 -9.26
CA THR A 503 -6.23 -54.77 -8.31
C THR A 503 -6.46 -53.91 -7.06
N SER A 504 -7.48 -54.23 -6.27
CA SER A 504 -7.77 -53.53 -5.01
C SER A 504 -6.57 -53.53 -4.04
N THR A 505 -5.85 -54.66 -3.97
CA THR A 505 -4.68 -54.83 -3.10
C THR A 505 -3.50 -53.98 -3.57
N GLN A 506 -3.25 -53.93 -4.87
CA GLN A 506 -2.22 -53.09 -5.48
C GLN A 506 -2.49 -51.60 -5.25
N ARG A 507 -3.75 -51.18 -5.43
CA ARG A 507 -4.18 -49.80 -5.16
C ARG A 507 -3.93 -49.38 -3.71
N GLN A 508 -4.28 -50.26 -2.76
CA GLN A 508 -4.07 -49.97 -1.34
C GLN A 508 -2.59 -49.83 -0.99
N HIS A 509 -1.74 -50.73 -1.51
CA HIS A 509 -0.30 -50.67 -1.31
C HIS A 509 0.32 -49.38 -1.90
N ARG A 510 -0.11 -48.97 -3.09
CA ARG A 510 0.29 -47.70 -3.72
C ARG A 510 -0.06 -46.48 -2.85
N ILE A 511 -1.29 -46.41 -2.36
CA ILE A 511 -1.77 -45.30 -1.51
C ILE A 511 -1.00 -45.25 -0.18
N GLU A 512 -0.67 -46.40 0.39
CA GLU A 512 0.10 -46.47 1.65
C GLU A 512 1.50 -45.88 1.49
N ILE A 513 2.22 -46.24 0.42
CA ILE A 513 3.55 -45.66 0.12
C ILE A 513 3.43 -44.15 -0.13
N GLN A 514 2.41 -43.72 -0.88
CA GLN A 514 2.18 -42.31 -1.17
C GLN A 514 1.97 -41.50 0.12
N ASN A 515 1.10 -41.97 1.02
CA ASN A 515 0.81 -41.29 2.28
C ASN A 515 2.04 -41.22 3.19
N ARG A 516 2.85 -42.29 3.25
CA ARG A 516 4.11 -42.29 4.01
C ARG A 516 5.06 -41.21 3.51
N LEU A 517 5.31 -41.17 2.20
CA LEU A 517 6.22 -40.18 1.60
C LEU A 517 5.72 -38.74 1.73
N GLN A 518 4.41 -38.51 1.62
CA GLN A 518 3.82 -37.19 1.82
C GLN A 518 4.03 -36.70 3.26
N LYS A 519 3.87 -37.59 4.24
CA LYS A 519 4.14 -37.27 5.65
C LYS A 519 5.62 -36.92 5.86
N GLU A 520 6.52 -37.76 5.36
CA GLU A 520 7.97 -37.52 5.47
C GLU A 520 8.40 -36.20 4.80
N GLN A 521 7.81 -35.85 3.65
CA GLN A 521 8.07 -34.58 2.97
C GLN A 521 7.56 -33.37 3.76
N ALA A 522 6.37 -33.48 4.37
CA ALA A 522 5.82 -32.42 5.22
C ALA A 522 6.69 -32.19 6.48
N ASP A 523 7.15 -33.27 7.10
CA ASP A 523 8.04 -33.21 8.28
C ASP A 523 9.38 -32.55 7.92
N GLU A 524 9.98 -32.90 6.78
CA GLU A 524 11.25 -32.31 6.31
C GLU A 524 11.11 -30.84 5.88
N GLN A 525 10.02 -30.47 5.21
CA GLN A 525 9.73 -29.08 4.88
C GLN A 525 9.58 -28.23 6.15
N THR A 526 8.88 -28.76 7.16
CA THR A 526 8.72 -28.08 8.45
C THR A 526 10.07 -27.84 9.13
N LYS A 527 10.98 -28.83 9.05
CA LYS A 527 12.35 -28.70 9.55
C LYS A 527 13.16 -27.64 8.78
N LEU A 528 13.09 -27.62 7.45
CA LEU A 528 13.79 -26.63 6.62
C LEU A 528 13.29 -25.20 6.88
N ASP A 529 11.97 -25.02 6.94
CA ASP A 529 11.35 -23.72 7.23
C ASP A 529 11.77 -23.20 8.61
N ARG A 530 11.89 -24.10 9.59
CA ARG A 530 12.41 -23.80 10.92
C ARG A 530 13.88 -23.40 10.89
N ASP A 531 14.75 -24.15 10.22
CA ASP A 531 16.19 -23.84 10.12
C ASP A 531 16.43 -22.46 9.45
N VAL A 532 15.70 -22.17 8.37
CA VAL A 532 15.75 -20.87 7.68
C VAL A 532 15.29 -19.76 8.61
N PHE A 533 14.25 -19.98 9.41
CA PHE A 533 13.76 -19.00 10.37
C PHE A 533 14.79 -18.71 11.47
N VAL A 534 15.41 -19.75 12.05
CA VAL A 534 16.49 -19.60 13.04
C VAL A 534 17.65 -18.78 12.46
N GLN A 535 18.11 -19.10 11.24
CA GLN A 535 19.18 -18.35 10.57
C GLN A 535 18.83 -16.88 10.31
N GLN A 536 17.57 -16.58 9.96
CA GLN A 536 17.12 -15.20 9.78
C GLN A 536 17.18 -14.41 11.08
N VAL A 537 16.69 -14.99 12.18
CA VAL A 537 16.73 -14.37 13.51
C VAL A 537 18.18 -14.18 13.97
N GLU A 538 19.05 -15.17 13.78
CA GLU A 538 20.49 -15.06 14.07
C GLU A 538 21.16 -13.95 13.25
N SER A 539 20.85 -13.84 11.96
CA SER A 539 21.40 -12.79 11.09
C SER A 539 20.99 -11.40 11.58
N LEU A 540 19.73 -11.22 11.99
CA LEU A 540 19.25 -9.97 12.58
C LEU A 540 19.92 -9.66 13.92
N ALA A 541 20.11 -10.68 14.76
CA ALA A 541 20.83 -10.57 16.02
C ALA A 541 22.27 -10.11 15.78
N GLN A 542 23.00 -10.75 14.87
CA GLN A 542 24.40 -10.44 14.54
C GLN A 542 24.57 -9.03 13.94
N ARG A 543 23.59 -8.57 13.14
CA ARG A 543 23.57 -7.21 12.57
C ARG A 543 23.19 -6.12 13.57
N GLN A 544 23.09 -6.44 14.86
CA GLN A 544 22.71 -5.51 15.92
C GLN A 544 21.33 -4.88 15.68
N ARG A 545 20.37 -5.66 15.14
CA ARG A 545 18.97 -5.24 14.95
C ARG A 545 18.04 -6.03 15.88
N PRO A 546 18.19 -5.90 17.21
CA PRO A 546 17.52 -6.77 18.18
C PRO A 546 15.99 -6.65 18.13
N PHE A 547 15.43 -5.46 17.91
CA PHE A 547 13.98 -5.26 17.84
C PHE A 547 13.32 -5.97 16.65
N GLU A 548 14.01 -6.06 15.52
CA GLU A 548 13.47 -6.75 14.33
C GLU A 548 13.54 -8.26 14.49
N ALA A 549 14.60 -8.76 15.12
CA ALA A 549 14.70 -10.17 15.48
C ALA A 549 13.60 -10.58 16.47
N LEU A 550 13.33 -9.76 17.48
CA LEU A 550 12.24 -9.98 18.44
C LEU A 550 10.87 -9.92 17.76
N GLY A 551 10.67 -8.97 16.85
CA GLY A 551 9.47 -8.90 16.01
C GLY A 551 9.28 -10.17 15.19
N ALA A 552 10.35 -10.68 14.56
CA ALA A 552 10.29 -11.93 13.79
C ALA A 552 9.92 -13.15 14.66
N ILE A 553 10.50 -13.25 15.87
CA ILE A 553 10.16 -14.31 16.85
C ILE A 553 8.67 -14.23 17.25
N SER A 554 8.16 -13.02 17.53
CA SER A 554 6.78 -12.84 18.01
C SER A 554 5.70 -13.32 17.04
N VAL A 555 5.99 -13.35 15.73
CA VAL A 555 5.03 -13.75 14.69
C VAL A 555 4.96 -15.26 14.51
N ARG A 556 5.98 -16.02 14.97
CA ARG A 556 6.11 -17.47 14.73
C ARG A 556 6.50 -18.25 15.99
N VAL A 557 5.89 -17.91 17.11
CA VAL A 557 6.10 -18.54 18.43
C VAL A 557 5.89 -20.06 18.37
N ASP A 558 4.92 -20.52 17.58
CA ASP A 558 4.52 -21.94 17.51
C ASP A 558 5.51 -22.83 16.73
N CYS A 559 6.49 -22.25 16.04
CA CYS A 559 7.43 -22.98 15.18
C CYS A 559 8.78 -23.27 15.84
N LEU A 560 8.97 -22.91 17.11
CA LEU A 560 10.25 -22.93 17.79
C LEU A 560 10.30 -24.01 18.88
N GLU A 561 11.29 -24.90 18.84
CA GLU A 561 11.75 -25.53 20.08
C GLU A 561 12.79 -24.60 20.72
N TRP A 562 12.41 -24.05 21.86
CA TRP A 562 13.16 -23.02 22.57
C TRP A 562 14.58 -23.43 22.97
N ASP A 563 14.84 -24.73 23.09
CA ASP A 563 16.16 -25.25 23.47
C ASP A 563 17.23 -24.99 22.40
N GLU A 564 16.89 -25.06 21.11
CA GLU A 564 17.83 -24.79 20.01
C GLU A 564 18.09 -23.29 19.82
N MET A 565 17.14 -22.45 20.22
CA MET A 565 17.22 -20.99 20.12
C MET A 565 18.07 -20.35 21.22
N LYS A 566 18.51 -21.10 22.25
CA LYS A 566 19.24 -20.57 23.41
C LYS A 566 20.46 -19.70 23.03
N PRO A 567 21.35 -20.12 22.11
CA PRO A 567 22.51 -19.30 21.73
C PRO A 567 22.09 -17.98 21.06
N THR A 568 21.10 -18.05 20.17
CA THR A 568 20.53 -16.90 19.47
C THR A 568 19.87 -15.92 20.43
N LEU A 569 19.11 -16.41 21.41
CA LEU A 569 18.45 -15.61 22.43
C LEU A 569 19.45 -14.91 23.36
N ALA A 570 20.55 -15.57 23.73
CA ALA A 570 21.61 -14.97 24.51
C ALA A 570 22.32 -13.82 23.76
N LEU A 571 22.58 -14.01 22.45
CA LEU A 571 23.13 -12.97 21.59
C LEU A 571 22.16 -11.77 21.45
N LEU A 572 20.87 -12.06 21.28
CA LEU A 572 19.82 -11.03 21.22
C LEU A 572 19.73 -10.23 22.50
N ALA A 573 19.72 -10.90 23.66
CA ALA A 573 19.67 -10.25 24.97
C ALA A 573 20.81 -9.23 25.13
N THR A 574 22.03 -9.63 24.77
CA THR A 574 23.23 -8.79 24.88
C THR A 574 23.16 -7.58 23.93
N ASN A 575 22.77 -7.80 22.68
CA ASN A 575 22.68 -6.73 21.68
C ASN A 575 21.53 -5.76 21.97
N TRP A 576 20.42 -6.28 22.48
CA TRP A 576 19.24 -5.51 22.86
C TRP A 576 19.51 -4.57 24.03
N ALA A 577 20.12 -5.07 25.11
CA ALA A 577 20.47 -4.26 26.27
C ALA A 577 21.40 -3.10 25.88
N ARG A 578 22.40 -3.38 25.04
CA ARG A 578 23.35 -2.38 24.53
C ARG A 578 22.69 -1.34 23.63
N ASP A 579 21.77 -1.74 22.75
CA ASP A 579 21.08 -0.81 21.84
C ASP A 579 20.14 0.13 22.60
N ILE A 580 19.40 -0.38 23.59
CA ILE A 580 18.58 0.45 24.49
C ILE A 580 19.46 1.47 25.21
N ASP A 581 20.56 1.04 25.82
CA ASP A 581 21.44 1.95 26.57
C ASP A 581 22.03 3.06 25.69
N ASN A 582 22.44 2.72 24.45
CA ASN A 582 22.92 3.68 23.47
C ASN A 582 21.85 4.68 23.02
N GLN A 583 20.63 4.20 22.73
CA GLN A 583 19.52 5.06 22.30
C GLN A 583 19.08 5.99 23.43
N LEU A 584 18.96 5.47 24.66
CA LEU A 584 18.61 6.28 25.83
C LEU A 584 19.65 7.34 26.14
N SER A 585 20.94 7.01 26.02
CA SER A 585 22.03 7.97 26.20
C SER A 585 21.98 9.11 25.18
N ARG A 586 21.63 8.80 23.91
CA ARG A 586 21.43 9.82 22.87
C ARG A 586 20.22 10.70 23.15
N PHE A 587 19.07 10.08 23.44
CA PHE A 587 17.85 10.84 23.70
C PHE A 587 17.97 11.76 24.93
N LYS A 588 18.65 11.31 25.99
CA LYS A 588 18.96 12.16 27.16
C LYS A 588 19.86 13.34 26.80
N LYS A 589 20.86 13.13 25.93
CA LYS A 589 21.77 14.19 25.48
C LYS A 589 21.06 15.24 24.62
N ASP A 590 20.12 14.80 23.80
CA ASP A 590 19.41 15.64 22.82
C ASP A 590 18.05 16.15 23.35
N GLU A 591 17.76 15.96 24.65
CA GLU A 591 16.50 16.34 25.32
C GLU A 591 15.22 15.76 24.66
N GLN A 592 15.35 14.61 23.98
CA GLN A 592 14.25 13.91 23.29
C GLN A 592 13.52 12.92 24.21
N PHE A 593 12.95 13.41 25.31
CA PHE A 593 12.39 12.56 26.37
C PHE A 593 11.20 11.70 25.91
N ASP A 594 10.30 12.22 25.07
CA ASP A 594 9.18 11.46 24.49
C ASP A 594 9.64 10.25 23.68
N SER A 595 10.65 10.43 22.82
CA SER A 595 11.23 9.36 22.01
C SER A 595 11.88 8.28 22.89
N ALA A 596 12.50 8.68 24.01
CA ALA A 596 13.10 7.77 24.97
C ALA A 596 12.04 6.92 25.67
N ILE A 597 10.94 7.54 26.10
CA ILE A 597 9.82 6.85 26.75
C ILE A 597 9.14 5.88 25.78
N GLN A 598 8.85 6.30 24.54
CA GLN A 598 8.24 5.42 23.54
C GLN A 598 9.12 4.21 23.21
N THR A 599 10.43 4.42 23.12
CA THR A 599 11.42 3.35 22.90
C THR A 599 11.41 2.34 24.04
N LEU A 600 11.40 2.80 25.30
CA LEU A 600 11.34 1.92 26.48
C LEU A 600 10.02 1.17 26.59
N GLN A 601 8.89 1.84 26.38
CA GLN A 601 7.57 1.18 26.42
C GLN A 601 7.44 0.11 25.34
N LYS A 602 7.98 0.35 24.14
CA LYS A 602 8.07 -0.66 23.10
C LYS A 602 8.94 -1.83 23.56
N ALA A 603 10.12 -1.58 24.11
CA ALA A 603 11.00 -2.61 24.65
C ALA A 603 10.32 -3.47 25.72
N ILE A 604 9.57 -2.86 26.65
CA ILE A 604 8.80 -3.57 27.70
C ILE A 604 7.73 -4.47 27.06
N ARG A 605 6.98 -3.97 26.06
CA ARG A 605 5.97 -4.77 25.34
C ARG A 605 6.58 -5.94 24.59
N ASP A 606 7.64 -5.70 23.83
CA ASP A 606 8.30 -6.72 23.02
C ASP A 606 8.89 -7.83 23.90
N ARG A 607 9.38 -7.50 25.11
CA ARG A 607 9.88 -8.49 26.08
C ARG A 607 8.81 -9.45 26.60
N LYS A 608 7.56 -8.99 26.78
CA LYS A 608 6.44 -9.82 27.27
C LYS A 608 6.06 -10.94 26.31
N LEU A 609 6.48 -10.84 25.04
CA LEU A 609 6.23 -11.85 24.02
C LEU A 609 7.24 -13.01 24.06
N LEU A 610 8.31 -12.88 24.85
CA LEU A 610 9.31 -13.94 25.01
C LEU A 610 9.00 -14.83 26.23
N PRO A 611 9.21 -16.15 26.14
CA PRO A 611 9.00 -17.06 27.25
C PRO A 611 9.91 -16.72 28.43
N ALA A 612 9.44 -17.05 29.64
CA ALA A 612 10.17 -16.81 30.89
C ALA A 612 11.56 -17.50 30.91
N SER A 613 11.71 -18.60 30.16
CA SER A 613 12.95 -19.38 30.00
C SER A 613 14.03 -18.70 29.15
N SER A 614 13.76 -17.52 28.57
CA SER A 614 14.72 -16.82 27.68
C SER A 614 15.91 -16.18 28.42
N ASP A 615 15.96 -16.23 29.77
CA ASP A 615 17.02 -15.67 30.63
C ASP A 615 17.38 -14.19 30.37
N ILE A 616 16.56 -13.45 29.60
CA ILE A 616 16.76 -12.02 29.32
C ILE A 616 16.33 -11.21 30.56
N PRO A 617 17.25 -10.66 31.37
CA PRO A 617 16.95 -10.21 32.73
C PRO A 617 16.75 -8.69 32.79
N VAL A 618 15.52 -8.15 32.68
CA VAL A 618 15.42 -6.67 32.57
C VAL A 618 14.12 -5.98 33.03
N GLU A 619 13.01 -6.64 33.42
CA GLU A 619 11.79 -5.87 33.78
C GLU A 619 12.03 -4.80 34.87
N PRO A 620 12.66 -5.11 36.03
CA PRO A 620 12.95 -4.10 37.05
C PRO A 620 13.86 -2.98 36.57
N LYS A 621 14.84 -3.30 35.70
CA LYS A 621 15.80 -2.33 35.17
C LYS A 621 15.17 -1.40 34.12
N LEU A 622 14.21 -1.87 33.33
CA LEU A 622 13.51 -1.04 32.34
C LEU A 622 12.59 -0.03 33.01
N ASP A 623 11.89 -0.45 34.06
CA ASP A 623 11.03 0.44 34.85
C ASP A 623 11.87 1.50 35.60
N GLU A 624 13.02 1.11 36.17
CA GLU A 624 13.99 2.05 36.76
C GLU A 624 14.52 3.06 35.71
N LEU A 625 14.82 2.62 34.49
CA LEU A 625 15.27 3.50 33.41
C LEU A 625 14.17 4.47 32.96
N LEU A 626 12.92 4.01 32.88
CA LEU A 626 11.76 4.84 32.56
C LEU A 626 11.57 5.93 33.61
N ALA A 627 11.53 5.55 34.90
CA ALA A 627 11.43 6.49 36.01
C ALA A 627 12.58 7.52 36.01
N GLY A 628 13.81 7.07 35.68
CA GLY A 628 14.98 7.95 35.58
C GLY A 628 14.90 8.96 34.42
N ILE A 629 14.23 8.64 33.32
CA ILE A 629 14.02 9.55 32.17
C ILE A 629 12.92 10.56 32.50
N GLU A 630 11.81 10.10 33.06
CA GLU A 630 10.71 10.95 33.50
C GLU A 630 11.18 11.99 34.54
N ALA A 631 12.03 11.58 35.49
CA ALA A 631 12.64 12.49 36.46
C ALA A 631 13.61 13.51 35.81
N ALA A 632 14.36 13.10 34.78
CA ALA A 632 15.26 14.01 34.06
C ALA A 632 14.49 15.03 33.21
N TRP A 633 13.36 14.62 32.62
CA TRP A 633 12.45 15.50 31.91
C TRP A 633 11.86 16.55 32.86
N ASP A 634 11.27 16.13 33.98
CA ASP A 634 10.71 17.04 34.99
C ASP A 634 11.73 18.07 35.50
N LYS A 635 12.96 17.61 35.77
CA LYS A 635 14.04 18.48 36.21
C LYS A 635 14.39 19.55 35.16
N THR A 636 14.36 19.18 33.89
CA THR A 636 14.69 20.08 32.77
C THR A 636 13.62 21.15 32.61
N ASP A 637 12.34 20.76 32.58
CA ASP A 637 11.21 21.68 32.42
C ASP A 637 11.07 22.61 33.62
N TYR A 638 11.24 22.10 34.85
CA TYR A 638 11.30 22.95 36.04
C TYR A 638 12.49 23.92 36.00
N GLY A 639 13.67 23.45 35.55
CA GLY A 639 14.85 24.30 35.38
C GLY A 639 14.65 25.41 34.34
N ASN A 640 13.88 25.16 33.29
CA ASN A 640 13.49 26.15 32.29
C ASN A 640 12.54 27.20 32.89
N PHE A 641 11.50 26.76 33.60
CA PHE A 641 10.60 27.65 34.34
C PHE A 641 11.35 28.51 35.37
N LYS A 642 12.21 27.92 36.20
CA LYS A 642 12.99 28.63 37.23
C LYS A 642 13.91 29.70 36.64
N ARG A 643 14.53 29.43 35.47
CA ARG A 643 15.41 30.39 34.78
C ARG A 643 14.64 31.58 34.19
N ARG A 644 13.39 31.38 33.76
CA ARG A 644 12.56 32.43 33.15
C ARG A 644 11.10 32.35 33.64
N PRO A 645 10.81 32.76 34.88
CA PRO A 645 9.48 32.61 35.46
C PRO A 645 8.46 33.48 34.74
N SER A 646 7.44 32.86 34.14
CA SER A 646 6.30 33.53 33.49
C SER A 646 5.03 32.69 33.65
N LEU A 647 3.85 33.29 33.47
CA LEU A 647 2.59 32.54 33.50
C LEU A 647 2.57 31.46 32.41
N ALA A 648 3.02 31.79 31.20
CA ALA A 648 3.13 30.83 30.10
C ALA A 648 4.06 29.65 30.43
N ALA A 649 5.25 29.92 30.99
CA ALA A 649 6.19 28.86 31.39
C ALA A 649 5.68 28.04 32.59
N ALA A 650 4.88 28.64 33.48
CA ALA A 650 4.21 27.91 34.55
C ALA A 650 3.12 26.99 33.99
N ASP A 651 2.32 27.47 33.04
CA ASP A 651 1.30 26.67 32.35
C ASP A 651 1.90 25.52 31.55
N GLU A 652 3.03 25.77 30.87
CA GLU A 652 3.79 24.75 30.15
C GLU A 652 4.26 23.63 31.10
N TYR A 653 4.90 23.98 32.22
CA TYR A 653 5.33 23.01 33.23
C TYR A 653 4.15 22.26 33.87
N LEU A 654 3.07 22.97 34.25
CA LEU A 654 1.91 22.35 34.90
C LEU A 654 1.08 21.49 33.93
N GLY A 655 1.12 21.80 32.63
CA GLY A 655 0.48 21.06 31.54
C GLY A 655 1.30 19.88 31.02
N ALA A 656 2.58 19.77 31.37
CA ALA A 656 3.46 18.70 30.90
C ALA A 656 3.01 17.30 31.37
N ALA A 657 3.35 16.31 30.54
CA ALA A 657 2.96 14.90 30.71
C ALA A 657 3.80 14.12 31.72
N HIS A 658 5.01 14.60 32.03
CA HIS A 658 5.91 13.98 33.00
C HIS A 658 5.39 14.15 34.44
N PRO A 659 5.92 13.36 35.41
CA PRO A 659 5.66 13.60 36.83
C PRO A 659 6.06 15.02 37.20
N LYS A 660 5.15 15.80 37.80
CA LYS A 660 5.38 17.22 38.15
C LYS A 660 5.83 17.33 39.60
N CYS A 661 7.06 16.92 39.90
CA CYS A 661 7.51 16.80 41.29
C CYS A 661 7.53 18.15 42.02
N MET A 662 7.63 19.26 41.27
CA MET A 662 7.59 20.62 41.77
C MET A 662 6.22 21.30 41.60
N TYR A 663 5.14 20.55 41.33
CA TYR A 663 3.78 21.06 41.08
C TYR A 663 3.35 22.14 42.10
N LYS A 664 3.44 21.84 43.40
CA LYS A 664 3.01 22.77 44.46
C LYS A 664 3.81 24.08 44.47
N THR A 665 5.08 24.02 44.11
CA THR A 665 5.95 25.21 44.06
C THR A 665 5.56 26.10 42.88
N VAL A 666 5.40 25.51 41.70
CA VAL A 666 5.02 26.24 40.47
C VAL A 666 3.59 26.77 40.57
N GLU A 667 2.65 25.98 41.10
CA GLU A 667 1.26 26.40 41.32
C GLU A 667 1.15 27.56 42.32
N ARG A 668 1.90 27.53 43.44
CA ARG A 668 1.97 28.66 44.38
C ARG A 668 2.52 29.92 43.74
N TRP A 669 3.59 29.78 42.93
CA TRP A 669 4.17 30.91 42.21
C TRP A 669 3.19 31.48 41.18
N LYS A 670 2.54 30.61 40.39
CA LYS A 670 1.53 30.99 39.40
C LYS A 670 0.37 31.72 40.07
N THR A 671 -0.17 31.15 41.15
CA THR A 671 -1.25 31.76 41.95
C THR A 671 -0.82 33.13 42.51
N TRP A 672 0.42 33.27 42.98
CA TRP A 672 0.94 34.57 43.42
C TRP A 672 0.99 35.58 42.27
N LYS A 673 1.47 35.16 41.09
CA LYS A 673 1.63 36.02 39.91
C LYS A 673 0.30 36.44 39.29
N GLU A 674 -0.68 35.54 39.20
CA GLU A 674 -2.04 35.84 38.74
C GLU A 674 -2.76 36.80 39.69
N ASN A 675 -2.50 36.68 40.99
CA ASN A 675 -3.06 37.56 42.01
C ASN A 675 -2.34 38.92 42.14
N GLU A 676 -1.20 39.12 41.47
CA GLU A 676 -0.49 40.41 41.42
C GLU A 676 -1.29 41.48 40.68
N GLY A 677 -2.11 41.09 39.70
CA GLY A 677 -2.97 41.99 38.92
C GLY A 677 -4.37 42.24 39.49
N SER A 678 -4.80 41.49 40.51
CA SER A 678 -6.08 41.67 41.17
C SER A 678 -5.96 42.66 42.34
N SER A 679 -6.71 43.78 42.27
CA SER A 679 -6.84 44.80 43.32
C SER A 679 -7.07 44.18 44.70
N ARG A 680 -6.00 43.94 45.44
CA ARG A 680 -6.08 43.62 46.87
C ARG A 680 -6.29 44.91 47.63
N SER A 681 -6.97 44.82 48.77
CA SER A 681 -6.88 45.82 49.84
C SER A 681 -5.45 45.81 50.36
N LEU A 682 -4.54 46.47 49.64
CA LEU A 682 -3.19 46.71 50.11
C LEU A 682 -3.30 47.60 51.35
N VAL A 683 -2.76 47.14 52.47
CA VAL A 683 -2.61 47.96 53.67
C VAL A 683 -1.18 48.47 53.67
N PRO A 684 -0.91 49.63 53.06
CA PRO A 684 0.43 50.21 53.07
C PRO A 684 0.79 50.59 54.51
N HIS A 685 1.84 49.99 55.06
CA HIS A 685 2.42 50.42 56.34
C HIS A 685 3.64 51.29 56.07
N LEU A 686 3.71 52.46 56.71
CA LEU A 686 4.89 53.31 56.64
C LEU A 686 5.85 52.94 57.78
N GLU A 687 6.88 52.17 57.43
CA GLU A 687 7.78 51.58 58.42
C GLU A 687 8.76 52.60 59.02
N SER A 688 9.19 53.59 58.25
CA SER A 688 10.48 54.24 58.50
C SER A 688 10.64 55.58 57.75
N ILE A 689 11.04 56.64 58.46
CA ILE A 689 11.60 57.88 57.89
C ILE A 689 12.87 58.27 58.66
N THR A 690 13.89 58.79 57.98
CA THR A 690 15.16 59.28 58.56
C THR A 690 15.48 60.70 58.04
N TRP A 691 16.02 61.60 58.88
CA TRP A 691 16.48 62.95 58.50
C TRP A 691 17.67 63.43 59.36
N ASP A 692 18.25 64.60 59.04
CA ASP A 692 19.47 65.14 59.66
C ASP A 692 19.21 66.41 60.50
N LYS A 693 19.25 66.29 61.84
CA LYS A 693 18.99 67.37 62.82
C LYS A 693 20.15 68.37 62.97
N ALA A 694 21.39 67.95 62.75
CA ALA A 694 22.58 68.82 62.86
C ALA A 694 22.61 69.94 61.81
N LYS A 695 21.75 69.83 60.81
CA LYS A 695 21.59 70.76 59.70
C LYS A 695 20.37 71.69 59.85
N GLY A 696 19.78 71.79 61.05
CA GLY A 696 18.75 72.80 61.37
C GLY A 696 17.30 72.31 61.35
N ALA A 697 17.05 70.99 61.38
CA ALA A 697 15.71 70.40 61.39
C ALA A 697 15.32 69.92 62.79
N THR A 698 14.50 70.68 63.52
CA THR A 698 14.08 70.29 64.88
C THR A 698 12.72 69.61 64.90
N ASP A 699 11.78 70.06 64.05
CA ASP A 699 10.37 69.63 64.13
C ASP A 699 9.78 69.31 62.76
N PRO A 700 10.11 68.14 62.18
CA PRO A 700 9.57 67.73 60.90
C PRO A 700 8.08 67.42 61.02
N ILE A 701 7.29 68.05 60.15
CA ILE A 701 5.93 67.65 59.82
C ILE A 701 6.00 66.82 58.54
N VAL A 702 5.43 65.62 58.57
CA VAL A 702 5.32 64.77 57.38
C VAL A 702 3.86 64.51 57.07
N ASP A 703 3.43 64.92 55.89
CA ASP A 703 2.11 64.64 55.33
C ASP A 703 2.23 63.70 54.13
N PHE A 704 1.37 62.70 54.08
CA PHE A 704 1.17 61.84 52.92
C PHE A 704 -0.19 62.12 52.32
N TYR A 705 -0.24 62.26 51.01
CA TYR A 705 -1.45 62.37 50.24
C TYR A 705 -1.52 61.21 49.25
N VAL A 706 -2.67 60.58 49.17
CA VAL A 706 -2.97 59.56 48.17
C VAL A 706 -4.07 60.13 47.28
N ASN A 707 -3.81 60.23 45.97
CA ASN A 707 -4.75 60.78 45.00
C ASN A 707 -5.33 62.14 45.45
N GLY A 708 -4.48 63.00 46.03
CA GLY A 708 -4.83 64.33 46.52
C GLY A 708 -5.54 64.40 47.88
N LYS A 709 -5.86 63.27 48.53
CA LYS A 709 -6.43 63.24 49.89
C LYS A 709 -5.35 62.95 50.93
N GLN A 710 -5.29 63.77 51.98
CA GLN A 710 -4.34 63.55 53.09
C GLN A 710 -4.64 62.22 53.78
N PHE A 711 -3.72 61.29 53.64
CA PHE A 711 -3.80 59.93 54.15
C PHE A 711 -3.19 59.83 55.56
N LEU A 712 -2.10 60.54 55.81
CA LEU A 712 -1.37 60.49 57.07
C LEU A 712 -0.72 61.84 57.34
N SER A 713 -0.75 62.30 58.58
CA SER A 713 0.00 63.46 59.03
C SER A 713 0.68 63.15 60.34
N LYS A 714 1.96 63.48 60.46
CA LYS A 714 2.68 63.44 61.72
C LYS A 714 3.42 64.74 61.95
N GLN A 715 2.98 65.45 62.96
CA GLN A 715 3.75 66.53 63.57
C GLN A 715 4.78 65.94 64.53
N TYR A 716 5.94 66.57 64.62
CA TYR A 716 7.06 66.12 65.47
C TYR A 716 7.46 64.69 65.16
N ALA A 717 7.62 64.35 63.87
CA ALA A 717 8.04 63.01 63.45
C ALA A 717 9.42 62.61 64.02
N GLY A 718 10.12 63.51 64.72
CA GLY A 718 11.49 63.38 65.18
C GLY A 718 11.82 63.63 66.65
N LYS A 719 10.97 63.22 67.60
CA LYS A 719 11.36 63.22 69.03
C LYS A 719 12.50 62.24 69.39
N GLY A 720 13.03 61.48 68.43
CA GLY A 720 14.18 60.58 68.58
C GLY A 720 15.53 61.24 68.28
N GLY A 721 16.62 60.60 68.71
CA GLY A 721 18.01 61.00 68.45
C GLY A 721 18.43 60.92 66.97
N TYR A 722 19.64 61.39 66.67
CA TYR A 722 20.22 61.44 65.31
C TYR A 722 20.27 60.05 64.64
N GLY A 723 19.84 59.97 63.37
CA GLY A 723 19.85 58.72 62.59
C GLY A 723 18.76 57.72 62.97
N GLU A 724 17.88 58.08 63.90
CA GLU A 724 16.80 57.21 64.33
C GLU A 724 15.70 57.16 63.28
N THR A 725 15.25 55.94 63.01
CA THR A 725 14.12 55.68 62.14
C THR A 725 12.85 55.95 62.91
N TYR A 726 12.05 56.93 62.47
CA TYR A 726 10.68 57.04 62.97
C TYR A 726 9.81 55.96 62.35
N LYS A 727 9.32 55.05 63.19
CA LYS A 727 8.29 54.06 62.80
C LYS A 727 6.91 54.61 63.14
N PHE A 728 6.00 54.62 62.18
CA PHE A 728 4.61 54.92 62.49
C PHE A 728 4.00 53.77 63.30
N PRO A 729 3.06 54.04 64.23
CA PRO A 729 2.35 52.99 64.95
C PRO A 729 1.64 52.06 63.95
N ASP A 730 1.72 50.74 64.18
CA ASP A 730 1.10 49.71 63.31
C ASP A 730 -0.41 49.88 63.12
N SER A 731 -1.07 50.69 63.97
CA SER A 731 -2.51 50.92 64.01
C SER A 731 -3.03 52.08 63.16
N THR A 732 -2.28 52.58 62.19
CA THR A 732 -2.72 53.70 61.33
C THR A 732 -3.60 53.26 60.16
N ALA A 733 -4.53 54.13 59.78
CA ALA A 733 -5.71 53.84 58.96
C ALA A 733 -5.44 53.04 57.67
N SER A 734 -6.16 51.94 57.47
CA SER A 734 -6.15 51.20 56.21
C SER A 734 -6.83 52.01 55.10
N THR A 735 -6.10 52.36 54.04
CA THR A 735 -6.69 52.87 52.79
C THR A 735 -6.38 51.86 51.69
N GLN A 736 -7.40 51.48 50.92
CA GLN A 736 -7.22 50.62 49.74
C GLN A 736 -6.47 51.41 48.67
N LEU A 737 -5.30 50.91 48.26
CA LEU A 737 -4.48 51.50 47.20
C LEU A 737 -4.40 50.58 45.97
N SER A 738 -4.46 51.19 44.79
CA SER A 738 -4.13 50.58 43.49
C SER A 738 -2.64 50.78 43.15
N PRO A 739 -2.00 49.86 42.42
CA PRO A 739 -0.64 50.06 41.89
C PRO A 739 -0.45 51.33 41.04
N ASP A 740 -1.55 51.86 40.48
CA ASP A 740 -1.57 53.09 39.67
C ASP A 740 -1.82 54.36 40.48
N ASP A 741 -2.04 54.27 41.80
CA ASP A 741 -2.30 55.43 42.64
C ASP A 741 -1.07 56.32 42.79
N THR A 742 -1.31 57.63 42.76
CA THR A 742 -0.28 58.64 42.99
C THR A 742 -0.13 58.91 44.49
N VAL A 743 1.09 58.75 45.00
CA VAL A 743 1.43 59.05 46.39
C VAL A 743 2.28 60.31 46.43
N GLU A 744 1.68 61.40 46.90
CA GLU A 744 2.37 62.66 47.12
C GLU A 744 2.86 62.72 48.57
N VAL A 745 4.13 63.07 48.74
CA VAL A 745 4.76 63.20 50.05
C VAL A 745 5.16 64.66 50.23
N ARG A 746 4.69 65.24 51.33
CA ARG A 746 5.05 66.60 51.75
C ARG A 746 5.78 66.53 53.08
N ILE A 747 6.96 67.12 53.13
CA ILE A 747 7.78 67.21 54.34
C ILE A 747 8.05 68.68 54.60
N VAL A 748 7.67 69.16 55.77
CA VAL A 748 7.89 70.54 56.20
C VAL A 748 8.83 70.52 57.40
N LEU A 749 9.90 71.30 57.32
CA LEU A 749 10.86 71.44 58.41
C LEU A 749 10.68 72.79 59.09
N TRP A 750 10.55 72.76 60.42
CA TRP A 750 10.55 73.94 61.27
C TRP A 750 11.80 73.97 62.14
N ASN A 751 12.25 75.18 62.47
CA ASN A 751 13.32 75.42 63.43
C ASN A 751 12.75 76.16 64.64
N ASP A 752 12.63 75.42 65.74
CA ASP A 752 12.31 75.92 67.07
C ASP A 752 13.58 76.51 67.71
N ASN A 753 14.00 77.69 67.24
CA ASN A 753 14.97 78.47 67.98
C ASN A 753 14.25 79.16 69.14
N PHE A 754 14.40 78.59 70.34
CA PHE A 754 13.72 78.97 71.58
C PHE A 754 14.02 80.41 72.09
N ASP A 755 14.68 81.25 71.31
CA ASP A 755 15.06 82.62 71.68
C ASP A 755 14.31 83.66 70.80
N LEU A 756 13.17 84.12 71.31
CA LEU A 756 12.52 85.43 71.01
C LEU A 756 12.06 85.75 69.57
N ILE A 757 12.28 84.91 68.56
CA ILE A 757 11.78 85.07 67.19
C ILE A 757 11.08 83.77 66.80
N GLY A 758 9.76 83.82 66.57
CA GLY A 758 8.90 82.64 66.43
C GLY A 758 9.32 81.65 65.34
N ASP A 759 8.73 80.45 65.40
CA ASP A 759 9.02 79.30 64.55
C ASP A 759 9.19 79.73 63.09
N SER A 760 10.38 79.49 62.55
CA SER A 760 10.70 79.82 61.17
C SER A 760 10.67 78.56 60.32
N LEU A 761 10.00 78.65 59.17
CA LEU A 761 10.03 77.61 58.14
C LEU A 761 11.47 77.46 57.66
N VAL A 762 12.00 76.25 57.77
CA VAL A 762 13.36 75.91 57.33
C VAL A 762 13.36 75.48 55.87
N GLY A 763 12.30 74.82 55.43
CA GLY A 763 12.10 74.41 54.05
C GLY A 763 10.94 73.42 53.91
N GLU A 764 10.41 73.31 52.69
CA GLU A 764 9.35 72.38 52.32
C GLU A 764 9.77 71.50 51.12
N PHE A 765 9.62 70.19 51.26
CA PHE A 765 9.68 69.24 50.17
C PHE A 765 8.26 68.81 49.80
N LYS A 766 7.98 68.76 48.50
CA LYS A 766 6.72 68.25 47.98
C LYS A 766 6.96 67.56 46.64
N ASP A 767 6.73 66.25 46.57
CA ASP A 767 6.91 65.48 45.34
C ASP A 767 5.98 64.26 45.28
N THR A 768 5.78 63.73 44.08
CA THR A 768 4.96 62.55 43.81
C THR A 768 5.83 61.34 43.50
N PHE A 769 5.69 60.29 44.29
CA PHE A 769 6.37 59.02 44.08
C PHE A 769 5.43 57.98 43.48
N ARG A 770 5.97 57.09 42.64
CA ARG A 770 5.23 55.91 42.20
C ARG A 770 5.11 54.93 43.35
N PHE A 771 3.96 54.27 43.45
CA PHE A 771 3.71 53.27 44.47
C PHE A 771 4.78 52.15 44.47
N SER A 772 5.25 51.73 43.29
CA SER A 772 6.31 50.74 43.11
C SER A 772 7.66 51.13 43.74
N ASP A 773 7.98 52.43 43.75
CA ASP A 773 9.27 52.91 44.27
C ASP A 773 9.26 52.86 45.81
N LEU A 774 8.10 53.18 46.39
CA LEU A 774 7.86 53.18 47.82
C LEU A 774 7.79 51.77 48.43
N THR A 775 7.30 50.76 47.69
CA THR A 775 7.21 49.36 48.17
C THR A 775 8.49 48.54 47.98
N SER A 776 9.47 49.07 47.24
CA SER A 776 10.76 48.41 47.05
C SER A 776 11.56 48.28 48.36
N VAL A 777 12.50 47.33 48.40
CA VAL A 777 13.47 47.21 49.53
C VAL A 777 14.30 48.50 49.67
N LYS A 778 14.44 49.29 48.61
CA LYS A 778 15.17 50.56 48.60
C LYS A 778 14.32 51.74 49.05
N GLY A 779 12.98 51.68 48.95
CA GLY A 779 12.10 52.83 49.20
C GLY A 779 12.39 54.01 48.26
N ALA A 780 11.70 55.13 48.46
CA ALA A 780 11.99 56.38 47.77
C ALA A 780 12.87 57.27 48.65
N SER A 781 13.81 57.99 48.04
CA SER A 781 14.66 58.97 48.73
C SER A 781 14.56 60.33 48.06
N GLY A 782 14.62 61.39 48.86
CA GLY A 782 14.60 62.75 48.36
C GLY A 782 15.54 63.66 49.16
N THR A 783 15.80 64.83 48.59
CA THR A 783 16.58 65.89 49.22
C THR A 783 15.72 67.13 49.44
N LEU A 784 15.90 67.77 50.60
CA LEU A 784 15.24 69.00 50.97
C LEU A 784 16.31 70.06 51.28
N PRO A 785 16.58 71.01 50.38
CA PRO A 785 17.41 72.16 50.72
C PRO A 785 16.67 73.06 51.70
N THR A 786 17.41 73.61 52.65
CA THR A 786 16.95 74.71 53.50
C THR A 786 16.72 75.97 52.66
N ASP A 787 15.80 76.84 53.08
CA ASP A 787 15.44 78.08 52.37
C ASP A 787 16.64 79.04 52.26
N ASP A 788 17.55 79.01 53.23
CA ASP A 788 18.81 79.76 53.21
C ASP A 788 19.94 79.05 52.43
N LYS A 789 19.66 77.87 51.87
CA LYS A 789 20.56 76.99 51.11
C LYS A 789 21.81 76.55 51.86
N LYS A 790 21.89 76.72 53.18
CA LYS A 790 23.09 76.36 53.97
C LYS A 790 23.16 74.87 54.29
N ALA A 791 22.03 74.18 54.19
CA ALA A 791 21.91 72.76 54.44
C ALA A 791 21.03 72.06 53.41
N THR A 792 21.30 70.77 53.19
CA THR A 792 20.42 69.86 52.43
C THR A 792 20.17 68.62 53.29
N HIS A 793 18.91 68.36 53.59
CA HIS A 793 18.46 67.18 54.31
C HIS A 793 18.18 66.05 53.32
N VAL A 794 18.54 64.82 53.66
CA VAL A 794 18.20 63.62 52.89
C VAL A 794 17.17 62.85 53.70
N PHE A 795 16.11 62.40 53.06
CA PHE A 795 15.12 61.54 53.68
C PHE A 795 14.85 60.31 52.83
N ARG A 796 14.33 59.27 53.48
CA ARG A 796 13.93 58.01 52.87
C ARG A 796 12.56 57.61 53.38
N VAL A 797 11.69 57.15 52.49
CA VAL A 797 10.32 56.76 52.75
C VAL A 797 10.09 55.36 52.18
N ARG A 798 9.45 54.49 52.96
CA ARG A 798 9.17 53.10 52.55
C ARG A 798 7.79 52.64 53.00
N LEU A 799 7.08 51.97 52.09
CA LEU A 799 5.83 51.26 52.36
C LEU A 799 6.08 49.75 52.45
N LEU A 800 5.58 49.10 53.50
CA LEU A 800 5.56 47.65 53.68
C LEU A 800 4.15 47.10 53.47
N GLY A 801 4.02 45.89 52.93
CA GLY A 801 2.71 45.22 52.81
C GLY A 801 2.52 44.24 51.65
N MET A 802 3.49 44.07 50.73
CA MET A 802 3.38 43.05 49.67
C MET A 802 3.85 41.66 50.16
N PRO A 803 3.08 40.58 49.94
CA PRO A 803 3.57 39.23 50.17
C PRO A 803 4.74 38.94 49.22
N ALA A 804 5.88 38.54 49.78
CA ALA A 804 7.05 38.15 49.01
C ALA A 804 6.70 37.05 48.00
N ALA A 805 7.32 37.10 46.81
CA ALA A 805 7.19 36.04 45.83
C ALA A 805 7.57 34.69 46.48
N PRO A 806 6.78 33.62 46.28
CA PRO A 806 7.16 32.29 46.74
C PRO A 806 8.54 31.90 46.22
N GLU A 807 9.39 31.39 47.11
CA GLU A 807 10.74 30.97 46.73
C GLU A 807 10.71 29.76 45.79
N LEU A 808 11.36 29.89 44.64
CA LEU A 808 11.55 28.78 43.70
C LEU A 808 12.75 27.93 44.14
N ILE A 809 12.48 26.94 44.99
CA ILE A 809 13.48 26.04 45.56
C ILE A 809 14.19 25.18 44.49
N GLU A 810 15.27 24.50 44.83
CA GLU A 810 15.91 23.52 43.94
C GLU A 810 14.97 22.35 43.61
N TRP A 811 15.11 21.78 42.41
CA TRP A 811 14.31 20.63 42.00
C TRP A 811 14.51 19.45 42.95
N GLN A 812 13.42 18.79 43.33
CA GLN A 812 13.43 17.59 44.17
C GLN A 812 12.67 16.46 43.47
N PRO A 813 13.14 15.21 43.56
CA PRO A 813 12.42 14.07 43.01
C PRO A 813 11.08 13.90 43.72
N CYS A 814 10.09 13.36 43.00
CA CYS A 814 8.77 13.04 43.53
C CYS A 814 8.92 12.10 44.73
N ARG A 815 8.26 12.45 45.84
CA ARG A 815 8.21 11.61 47.04
C ARG A 815 7.08 10.61 46.97
#